data_AF-A0A9E0IWN8-F1
#
_entry.id   AF-A0A9E0IWN8-F1
#
_cell.length_a   1.000
_cell.length_b   1.000
_cell.length_c   1.000
_cell.angle_alpha   90.00
_cell.angle_beta   90.00
_cell.angle_gamma   90.00
#
_symmetry.space_group_name_H-M   'P 1'
#
loop_
_entity.id
_entity.type
_entity.pdbx_description
1 polymer ?
#
loop_
_entity_poly.entity_id
_entity_poly.type
_entity_poly.pdbx_seq_one_letter_code
_entity_poly.pdbx_strand_id
1 'polypeptide(L)'
;MGTSKASVTNISSTSVPIELSSGQSICLQGTLNIDRTLQKFKSNSHIYFGQSAKILVKSGKTLDSQGAYYDACEGIMYRGIELENGSVLNFWGNFISDAYYGINALSGSTIKLITENEFNRNYVGIRIPDGGVNLSTIIQNQFLCEDYLLPTDGEPVNNRVSDAISWGGIQAYYNTTMDVRNCTFSRQINGITALNNSTVSVDNCIFQNMLALIGDVDYNLVKLQGFAIYCGLNSVAIKIANCTIDEALVGIRSNNSNLRNVSDNMMMNVDVGIYEDGQTGNSEFNNDSISFRKYGIWIKNPVLGFVPTIKNSGFISDDVRAYLSERYGVYFEGVKYSSTVENNYFSLDRNCNGIGLTNSAASQVTRNKIYFISELEPIEAHQWLQAGGIVLRNANNCYLIANQIEGDNYDDFSSRWGIKSTLSQNVTYCCNSVKNAHTAYSYTNNCDRSKWLYNRSLGTYFNGLLLNNGAIYGPQPDFRKFPNKSAENLWDGSLSSEIGTTKAHARNANSDLRVRRRSQVWAGGCSAPSWPPSILPSQACSTGLWMNTISNSYAAPCLSDPQCIIPSSEFRNIPDNYLTQTDEDISHGELADNDFGNVAQWEGIKFLYDKLNYHPELIDTINSIDSFYNESVANNVHKYYTIYNCILNTFKIDTVHIKLLDSLNESVDILIDEVNGQTEEYLSDTSIVVRDSIWALINNLNGDILDNREIYYTLTDSIQEAKHSMAEMILDYLSEITPNGLIENNESITLDLYARVVLAGLDSLNETQYDDLYDVASQCVQEGGTVVYLARSIISNFDSLYFDDDTLCNVESILLSNNNHVASRNKVSLMPNPSNNSISLTIKRDLNELFIMEIISLDQQCRKKMEFLNEGVNEIDIHELASGIYFVRIYHNDDPTISIKLVKTEN
;
A
#
# COMPACT_ATOMS: atom_id res chain seq x y z
N MET A 1 33.88 -4.96 50.94
CA MET A 1 34.51 -6.30 50.86
C MET A 1 33.80 -7.21 51.84
N GLY A 2 33.19 -8.28 51.34
CA GLY A 2 32.50 -9.30 52.13
C GLY A 2 31.04 -9.51 51.72
N THR A 3 30.77 -9.88 50.47
CA THR A 3 29.47 -10.44 50.05
C THR A 3 29.72 -11.76 49.34
N SER A 4 29.25 -12.84 49.96
CA SER A 4 29.22 -14.17 49.37
C SER A 4 28.27 -14.16 48.18
N LYS A 5 28.81 -14.39 46.97
CA LYS A 5 28.02 -14.78 45.79
C LYS A 5 27.42 -16.16 46.06
N ALA A 6 26.19 -16.19 46.56
CA ALA A 6 25.34 -17.38 46.50
C ALA A 6 24.55 -17.30 45.19
N SER A 7 25.02 -18.02 44.17
CA SER A 7 24.27 -18.26 42.94
C SER A 7 23.15 -19.26 43.24
N VAL A 8 21.96 -18.75 43.59
CA VAL A 8 20.76 -19.58 43.72
C VAL A 8 20.03 -19.57 42.39
N THR A 9 20.10 -20.70 41.68
CA THR A 9 19.60 -20.86 40.30
C THR A 9 18.08 -20.98 40.21
N ASN A 10 17.39 -21.28 41.31
CA ASN A 10 15.92 -21.28 41.43
C ASN A 10 15.51 -20.92 42.86
N ILE A 11 14.85 -19.77 43.04
CA ILE A 11 14.34 -19.29 44.32
C ILE A 11 12.84 -19.51 44.33
N SER A 12 12.32 -20.22 45.34
CA SER A 12 10.88 -20.34 45.55
C SER A 12 10.35 -19.07 46.21
N SER A 13 9.16 -18.60 45.80
CA SER A 13 8.55 -17.43 46.41
C SER A 13 8.35 -17.61 47.90
N THR A 14 8.19 -18.84 48.42
CA THR A 14 8.08 -19.12 49.87
C THR A 14 9.28 -18.66 50.69
N SER A 15 10.44 -18.45 50.04
CA SER A 15 11.67 -17.94 50.66
C SER A 15 11.78 -16.40 50.71
N VAL A 16 10.82 -15.70 50.11
CA VAL A 16 10.72 -14.23 50.06
C VAL A 16 9.51 -13.79 50.92
N PRO A 17 9.47 -12.59 51.51
CA PRO A 17 8.27 -12.09 52.17
C PRO A 17 7.03 -12.17 51.25
N ILE A 18 5.87 -12.53 51.80
CA ILE A 18 4.60 -12.61 51.05
C ILE A 18 4.23 -11.28 50.37
N GLU A 19 4.66 -10.20 51.00
CA GLU A 19 4.56 -8.85 50.52
C GLU A 19 5.94 -8.22 50.65
N LEU A 20 6.48 -7.76 49.52
CA LEU A 20 7.64 -6.88 49.52
C LEU A 20 7.13 -5.45 49.74
N SER A 21 7.34 -4.95 50.96
CA SER A 21 6.86 -3.64 51.38
C SER A 21 7.70 -2.51 50.79
N SER A 22 7.18 -1.28 50.86
CA SER A 22 7.87 -0.06 50.39
C SER A 22 9.30 0.05 50.91
N GLY A 23 10.24 0.31 50.00
CA GLY A 23 11.67 0.50 50.28
C GLY A 23 12.46 -0.80 50.43
N GLN A 24 11.83 -1.97 50.29
CA GLN A 24 12.55 -3.25 50.29
C GLN A 24 13.11 -3.56 48.89
N SER A 25 14.28 -4.20 48.87
CA SER A 25 14.94 -4.61 47.63
C SER A 25 15.27 -6.10 47.64
N ILE A 26 15.10 -6.77 46.50
CA ILE A 26 15.58 -8.13 46.25
C ILE A 26 16.49 -8.13 45.03
N CYS A 27 17.50 -9.01 45.03
CA CYS A 27 18.40 -9.22 43.90
C CYS A 27 18.31 -10.69 43.46
N LEU A 28 17.89 -10.92 42.22
CA LEU A 28 17.64 -12.21 41.63
C LEU A 28 18.79 -12.59 40.71
N GLN A 29 19.47 -13.71 40.97
CA GLN A 29 20.56 -14.22 40.13
C GLN A 29 20.13 -15.42 39.27
N GLY A 30 18.83 -15.69 39.22
CA GLY A 30 18.22 -16.86 38.59
C GLY A 30 16.70 -16.69 38.50
N THR A 31 15.95 -17.78 38.51
CA THR A 31 14.47 -17.69 38.43
C THR A 31 13.84 -17.57 39.81
N LEU A 32 13.00 -16.55 40.02
CA LEU A 32 12.06 -16.48 41.14
C LEU A 32 10.73 -17.13 40.74
N ASN A 33 10.42 -18.29 41.32
CA ASN A 33 9.19 -19.02 41.06
C ASN A 33 8.07 -18.54 42.00
N ILE A 34 7.03 -17.88 41.49
CA ILE A 34 5.82 -17.56 42.25
C ILE A 34 4.98 -18.83 42.36
N ASP A 35 5.23 -19.60 43.41
CA ASP A 35 4.62 -20.90 43.72
C ASP A 35 3.65 -20.85 44.92
N ARG A 36 3.63 -19.73 45.67
CA ARG A 36 2.58 -19.41 46.65
C ARG A 36 1.33 -18.89 45.95
N THR A 37 0.16 -19.03 46.59
CA THR A 37 -1.14 -18.60 46.02
C THR A 37 -1.14 -17.13 45.59
N LEU A 38 -0.57 -16.25 46.39
CA LEU A 38 -0.50 -14.82 46.12
C LEU A 38 0.85 -14.26 46.59
N GLN A 39 1.59 -13.64 45.67
CA GLN A 39 2.77 -12.82 45.96
C GLN A 39 2.45 -11.36 45.69
N LYS A 40 2.85 -10.46 46.60
CA LYS A 40 2.65 -9.01 46.45
C LYS A 40 3.98 -8.27 46.36
N PHE A 41 4.08 -7.34 45.42
CA PHE A 41 5.11 -6.30 45.36
C PHE A 41 4.41 -4.94 45.46
N LYS A 42 4.77 -4.12 46.44
CA LYS A 42 4.09 -2.85 46.75
C LYS A 42 4.95 -1.65 46.42
N SER A 43 4.35 -0.46 46.52
CA SER A 43 4.93 0.79 46.04
C SER A 43 6.33 1.02 46.59
N ASN A 44 7.28 1.42 45.74
CA ASN A 44 8.71 1.61 46.05
C ASN A 44 9.47 0.33 46.46
N SER A 45 8.98 -0.85 46.11
CA SER A 45 9.81 -2.07 46.15
C SER A 45 10.74 -2.12 44.93
N HIS A 46 11.97 -2.62 45.11
CA HIS A 46 12.94 -2.78 44.01
C HIS A 46 13.30 -4.26 43.80
N ILE A 47 13.15 -4.72 42.57
CA ILE A 47 13.51 -6.06 42.15
C ILE A 47 14.64 -5.92 41.13
N TYR A 48 15.85 -6.28 41.55
CA TYR A 48 17.02 -6.24 40.69
C TYR A 48 17.31 -7.61 40.09
N PHE A 49 17.66 -7.66 38.80
CA PHE A 49 17.88 -8.90 38.06
C PHE A 49 19.34 -9.01 37.59
N GLY A 50 19.99 -10.13 37.92
CA GLY A 50 21.24 -10.54 37.33
C GLY A 50 21.02 -11.15 35.94
N GLN A 51 22.13 -11.53 35.30
CA GLN A 51 22.13 -12.16 33.98
C GLN A 51 21.15 -13.33 33.87
N SER A 52 20.35 -13.35 32.79
CA SER A 52 19.35 -14.40 32.50
C SER A 52 18.27 -14.63 33.59
N ALA A 53 18.17 -13.77 34.61
CA ALA A 53 17.18 -13.90 35.67
C ALA A 53 15.75 -13.60 35.17
N LYS A 54 14.75 -14.21 35.82
CA LYS A 54 13.32 -13.96 35.54
C LYS A 54 12.45 -14.17 36.77
N ILE A 55 11.25 -13.61 36.72
CA ILE A 55 10.13 -14.06 37.55
C ILE A 55 9.29 -15.03 36.74
N LEU A 56 8.96 -16.19 37.30
CA LEU A 56 8.08 -17.18 36.70
C LEU A 56 6.84 -17.35 37.57
N VAL A 57 5.68 -16.91 37.08
CA VAL A 57 4.40 -17.10 37.79
C VAL A 57 3.84 -18.46 37.43
N LYS A 58 3.80 -19.35 38.43
CA LYS A 58 3.39 -20.74 38.22
C LYS A 58 1.89 -20.86 37.98
N SER A 59 1.50 -21.94 37.32
CA SER A 59 0.09 -22.27 37.07
C SER A 59 -0.78 -22.19 38.34
N GLY A 60 -1.92 -21.51 38.23
CA GLY A 60 -2.88 -21.30 39.32
C GLY A 60 -2.41 -20.33 40.41
N LYS A 61 -1.32 -19.58 40.20
CA LYS A 61 -0.77 -18.61 41.16
C LYS A 61 -0.94 -17.19 40.68
N THR A 62 -0.90 -16.25 41.63
CA THR A 62 -1.09 -14.82 41.36
C THR A 62 0.10 -13.99 41.79
N LEU A 63 0.54 -13.09 40.90
CA LEU A 63 1.43 -11.99 41.22
C LEU A 63 0.64 -10.66 41.19
N ASP A 64 0.65 -9.93 42.30
CA ASP A 64 0.04 -8.60 42.44
C ASP A 64 1.14 -7.56 42.64
N SER A 65 1.46 -6.80 41.58
CA SER A 65 2.50 -5.78 41.59
C SER A 65 1.93 -4.38 41.43
N GLN A 66 2.22 -3.52 42.40
CA GLN A 66 1.71 -2.17 42.48
C GLN A 66 2.84 -1.20 42.82
N GLY A 67 3.23 -0.31 41.91
CA GLY A 67 4.25 0.71 42.18
C GLY A 67 5.66 0.19 42.37
N ALA A 68 6.01 -0.99 41.83
CA ALA A 68 7.32 -1.61 42.00
C ALA A 68 8.28 -1.27 40.85
N TYR A 69 9.58 -1.36 41.12
CA TYR A 69 10.69 -1.13 40.18
C TYR A 69 11.37 -2.45 39.82
N TYR A 70 11.56 -2.71 38.53
CA TYR A 70 12.20 -3.90 37.97
C TYR A 70 13.38 -3.48 37.10
N ASP A 71 14.60 -3.72 37.59
CA ASP A 71 15.83 -3.17 37.01
C ASP A 71 16.94 -4.22 36.83
N ALA A 72 17.81 -4.04 35.85
CA ALA A 72 19.01 -4.86 35.70
C ALA A 72 20.09 -4.50 36.74
N CYS A 73 20.80 -5.51 37.28
CA CYS A 73 21.92 -5.34 38.22
C CYS A 73 23.26 -5.08 37.52
N GLU A 74 23.47 -5.71 36.35
CA GLU A 74 24.81 -6.01 35.82
C GLU A 74 25.07 -5.40 34.44
N GLY A 75 24.26 -4.43 34.01
CA GLY A 75 24.43 -3.83 32.69
C GLY A 75 24.15 -4.79 31.54
N ILE A 76 23.35 -5.84 31.78
CA ILE A 76 22.95 -6.89 30.83
C ILE A 76 21.43 -7.06 30.97
N MET A 77 20.74 -7.30 29.86
CA MET A 77 19.31 -7.55 29.88
C MET A 77 18.97 -8.84 30.65
N TYR A 78 17.87 -8.81 31.39
CA TYR A 78 17.28 -9.99 32.01
C TYR A 78 16.04 -10.45 31.23
N ARG A 79 15.43 -11.57 31.59
CA ARG A 79 14.34 -12.16 30.80
C ARG A 79 12.95 -11.57 31.08
N GLY A 80 12.75 -10.95 32.24
CA GLY A 80 11.49 -10.31 32.66
C GLY A 80 10.53 -11.19 33.47
N ILE A 81 9.23 -10.95 33.30
CA ILE A 81 8.15 -11.67 33.98
C ILE A 81 7.49 -12.65 33.00
N GLU A 82 7.48 -13.93 33.33
CA GLU A 82 6.88 -15.00 32.51
C GLU A 82 5.66 -15.60 33.23
N LEU A 83 4.55 -15.75 32.50
CA LEU A 83 3.28 -16.28 33.02
C LEU A 83 2.97 -17.65 32.43
N GLU A 84 2.79 -18.67 33.28
CA GLU A 84 2.33 -20.00 32.86
C GLU A 84 0.80 -20.07 32.71
N ASN A 85 0.29 -21.11 32.03
CA ASN A 85 -1.14 -21.39 31.91
C ASN A 85 -1.85 -21.37 33.29
N GLY A 86 -2.94 -20.62 33.40
CA GLY A 86 -3.74 -20.48 34.61
C GLY A 86 -3.13 -19.55 35.67
N SER A 87 -1.99 -18.93 35.40
CA SER A 87 -1.43 -17.89 36.27
C SER A 87 -2.15 -16.56 36.07
N VAL A 88 -2.09 -15.68 37.09
CA VAL A 88 -2.71 -14.36 37.08
C VAL A 88 -1.68 -13.29 37.40
N LEU A 89 -1.63 -12.23 36.61
CA LEU A 89 -0.84 -11.03 36.87
C LEU A 89 -1.77 -9.82 37.07
N ASN A 90 -1.63 -9.12 38.20
CA ASN A 90 -2.16 -7.77 38.39
C ASN A 90 -0.98 -6.77 38.35
N PHE A 91 -1.01 -5.78 37.46
CA PHE A 91 0.17 -4.94 37.18
C PHE A 91 -0.18 -3.45 37.05
N TRP A 92 -0.05 -2.71 38.15
CA TRP A 92 -0.43 -1.30 38.20
C TRP A 92 0.71 -0.37 38.66
N GLY A 93 0.96 0.72 37.95
CA GLY A 93 1.86 1.78 38.42
C GLY A 93 3.34 1.40 38.47
N ASN A 94 3.76 0.31 37.81
CA ASN A 94 5.11 -0.23 37.93
C ASN A 94 6.08 0.38 36.91
N PHE A 95 7.37 0.35 37.22
CA PHE A 95 8.46 0.68 36.30
C PHE A 95 9.26 -0.58 36.00
N ILE A 96 9.32 -0.98 34.73
CA ILE A 96 10.09 -2.12 34.27
C ILE A 96 11.04 -1.72 33.16
N SER A 97 12.33 -1.93 33.38
CA SER A 97 13.36 -1.54 32.44
C SER A 97 14.34 -2.65 32.11
N ASP A 98 15.00 -2.54 30.95
CA ASP A 98 16.11 -3.38 30.52
C ASP A 98 15.81 -4.90 30.45
N ALA A 99 14.53 -5.28 30.32
CA ALA A 99 14.10 -6.67 30.14
C ALA A 99 14.06 -7.05 28.67
N TYR A 100 14.39 -8.29 28.35
CA TYR A 100 14.19 -8.83 27.00
C TYR A 100 12.70 -8.84 26.65
N TYR A 101 11.87 -9.34 27.56
CA TYR A 101 10.42 -9.15 27.52
C TYR A 101 10.00 -8.57 28.86
N GLY A 102 9.37 -7.40 28.92
CA GLY A 102 8.86 -6.89 30.20
C GLY A 102 7.88 -7.87 30.82
N ILE A 103 6.87 -8.26 30.04
CA ILE A 103 5.93 -9.34 30.34
C ILE A 103 5.87 -10.30 29.16
N ASN A 104 6.02 -11.60 29.43
CA ASN A 104 5.84 -12.68 28.46
C ASN A 104 4.71 -13.60 28.93
N ALA A 105 3.54 -13.48 28.30
CA ALA A 105 2.29 -14.12 28.72
C ALA A 105 1.97 -15.34 27.87
N LEU A 106 2.17 -16.55 28.40
CA LEU A 106 1.90 -17.79 27.66
C LEU A 106 0.40 -18.13 27.64
N SER A 107 0.00 -18.99 26.71
CA SER A 107 -1.37 -19.44 26.54
C SER A 107 -2.03 -19.89 27.85
N GLY A 108 -3.28 -19.48 28.07
CA GLY A 108 -4.07 -19.77 29.26
C GLY A 108 -3.74 -18.92 30.49
N SER A 109 -2.74 -18.04 30.43
CA SER A 109 -2.50 -17.06 31.49
C SER A 109 -3.55 -15.94 31.48
N THR A 110 -3.66 -15.20 32.58
CA THR A 110 -4.56 -14.06 32.72
C THR A 110 -3.77 -12.84 33.15
N ILE A 111 -3.86 -11.74 32.39
CA ILE A 111 -3.36 -10.43 32.81
C ILE A 111 -4.59 -9.58 33.13
N LYS A 112 -4.73 -9.18 34.39
CA LYS A 112 -5.76 -8.28 34.86
C LYS A 112 -5.15 -6.93 35.18
N LEU A 113 -5.81 -5.83 34.81
CA LEU A 113 -5.43 -4.47 35.19
C LEU A 113 -3.97 -4.15 34.90
N ILE A 114 -3.66 -3.90 33.62
CA ILE A 114 -2.36 -3.37 33.22
C ILE A 114 -2.49 -1.87 32.94
N THR A 115 -2.23 -1.08 33.98
CA THR A 115 -2.43 0.37 33.93
C THR A 115 -1.33 1.17 34.60
N GLU A 116 -1.10 2.39 34.10
CA GLU A 116 -0.14 3.36 34.64
C GLU A 116 1.30 2.83 34.76
N ASN A 117 1.69 1.83 33.96
CA ASN A 117 3.05 1.29 34.00
C ASN A 117 3.97 1.97 32.98
N GLU A 118 5.26 1.99 33.28
CA GLU A 118 6.32 2.39 32.36
C GLU A 118 7.20 1.19 32.00
N PHE A 119 7.27 0.89 30.70
CA PHE A 119 8.14 -0.10 30.10
C PHE A 119 9.25 0.63 29.35
N ASN A 120 10.46 0.71 29.92
CA ASN A 120 11.55 1.52 29.37
C ASN A 120 12.77 0.68 28.97
N ARG A 121 13.25 0.79 27.72
CA ARG A 121 14.39 -0.02 27.19
C ARG A 121 14.19 -1.53 27.33
N ASN A 122 12.94 -1.98 27.20
CA ASN A 122 12.67 -3.42 27.05
C ASN A 122 12.77 -3.79 25.57
N TYR A 123 13.29 -4.97 25.22
CA TYR A 123 13.31 -5.37 23.80
C TYR A 123 11.89 -5.53 23.26
N VAL A 124 10.99 -6.15 24.04
CA VAL A 124 9.53 -6.00 23.90
C VAL A 124 8.89 -5.69 25.25
N GLY A 125 7.97 -4.72 25.31
CA GLY A 125 7.25 -4.40 26.55
C GLY A 125 6.35 -5.54 27.02
N ILE A 126 5.35 -5.90 26.20
CA ILE A 126 4.43 -7.01 26.44
C ILE A 126 4.43 -7.93 25.23
N ARG A 127 4.71 -9.22 25.48
CA ARG A 127 4.72 -10.27 24.46
C ARG A 127 3.70 -11.36 24.80
N ILE A 128 2.86 -11.67 23.81
CA ILE A 128 1.89 -12.76 23.83
C ILE A 128 2.25 -13.70 22.66
N PRO A 129 3.11 -14.70 22.90
CA PRO A 129 3.61 -15.57 21.83
C PRO A 129 2.59 -16.57 21.31
N ASP A 130 1.61 -16.94 22.13
CA ASP A 130 0.60 -17.95 21.87
C ASP A 130 -0.77 -17.40 22.30
N GLY A 131 -1.82 -17.80 21.57
CA GLY A 131 -3.19 -17.38 21.84
C GLY A 131 -3.80 -17.86 23.15
N GLY A 132 -5.03 -17.43 23.42
CA GLY A 132 -5.77 -17.88 24.61
C GLY A 132 -5.29 -17.26 25.91
N VAL A 133 -4.68 -16.06 25.86
CA VAL A 133 -4.42 -15.22 27.02
C VAL A 133 -5.68 -14.41 27.34
N ASN A 134 -6.14 -14.47 28.58
CA ASN A 134 -7.22 -13.61 29.07
C ASN A 134 -6.63 -12.25 29.45
N LEU A 135 -6.70 -11.30 28.52
CA LEU A 135 -6.12 -9.97 28.67
C LEU A 135 -7.22 -8.95 29.00
N SER A 136 -7.06 -8.20 30.10
CA SER A 136 -7.82 -6.97 30.34
C SER A 136 -7.33 -5.82 29.45
N THR A 137 -8.11 -4.75 29.29
CA THR A 137 -7.66 -3.52 28.62
C THR A 137 -6.30 -3.04 29.12
N ILE A 138 -5.41 -2.74 28.17
CA ILE A 138 -4.10 -2.12 28.39
C ILE A 138 -4.32 -0.61 28.34
N ILE A 139 -4.24 0.06 29.48
CA ILE A 139 -4.63 1.49 29.58
C ILE A 139 -3.57 2.35 30.25
N GLN A 140 -3.33 3.57 29.78
CA GLN A 140 -2.46 4.54 30.46
C GLN A 140 -1.00 4.05 30.69
N ASN A 141 -0.48 3.16 29.84
CA ASN A 141 0.90 2.70 29.93
C ASN A 141 1.84 3.49 29.01
N GLN A 142 3.12 3.54 29.37
CA GLN A 142 4.18 4.13 28.56
C GLN A 142 5.16 3.05 28.12
N PHE A 143 5.46 3.00 26.83
CA PHE A 143 6.44 2.11 26.21
C PHE A 143 7.53 2.97 25.57
N LEU A 144 8.70 3.00 26.18
CA LEU A 144 9.75 3.96 25.89
C LEU A 144 11.07 3.24 25.58
N CYS A 145 11.89 3.84 24.71
CA CYS A 145 13.29 3.47 24.52
C CYS A 145 14.15 4.75 24.63
N GLU A 146 14.34 5.23 25.86
CA GLU A 146 15.00 6.51 26.09
C GLU A 146 16.52 6.48 25.82
N ASP A 147 17.12 5.29 25.93
CA ASP A 147 18.54 5.01 25.65
C ASP A 147 18.66 3.66 24.92
N TYR A 148 19.88 3.28 24.53
CA TYR A 148 20.16 1.99 23.91
C TYR A 148 19.89 0.82 24.86
N LEU A 149 19.42 -0.30 24.29
CA LEU A 149 19.27 -1.55 25.01
C LEU A 149 20.61 -2.04 25.56
N LEU A 150 20.58 -2.64 26.74
CA LEU A 150 21.72 -3.36 27.29
C LEU A 150 22.04 -4.61 26.43
N PRO A 151 23.27 -5.14 26.46
CA PRO A 151 23.60 -6.41 25.80
C PRO A 151 22.76 -7.59 26.33
N THR A 152 22.50 -8.58 25.48
CA THR A 152 21.87 -9.86 25.85
C THR A 152 22.91 -10.91 26.24
N ASP A 153 22.46 -11.96 26.96
CA ASP A 153 23.32 -13.05 27.40
C ASP A 153 23.63 -14.04 26.26
N GLY A 154 24.89 -14.06 25.78
CA GLY A 154 25.41 -15.13 24.93
C GLY A 154 25.20 -14.99 23.41
N GLU A 155 24.46 -13.98 22.96
CA GLU A 155 24.45 -13.57 21.56
C GLU A 155 25.52 -12.49 21.37
N PRO A 156 26.43 -12.58 20.39
CA PRO A 156 27.16 -11.39 20.00
C PRO A 156 26.09 -10.37 19.60
N VAL A 157 26.09 -9.19 20.23
CA VAL A 157 25.41 -8.02 19.66
C VAL A 157 25.94 -7.97 18.24
N ASN A 158 25.13 -8.40 17.26
CA ASN A 158 25.49 -8.13 15.90
C ASN A 158 25.59 -6.61 15.89
N ASN A 159 26.75 -6.07 15.50
CA ASN A 159 27.10 -4.64 15.56
C ASN A 159 26.20 -3.77 14.65
N ARG A 160 24.94 -4.15 14.45
CA ARG A 160 23.92 -3.40 13.77
C ARG A 160 23.20 -2.57 14.83
N VAL A 161 22.96 -1.31 14.49
CA VAL A 161 22.13 -0.37 15.26
C VAL A 161 20.74 -0.97 15.60
N SER A 162 20.32 -2.01 14.85
CA SER A 162 19.09 -2.79 15.04
C SER A 162 18.94 -3.50 16.37
N ASP A 163 20.03 -3.91 16.98
CA ASP A 163 19.98 -4.75 18.18
C ASP A 163 20.09 -3.90 19.45
N ALA A 164 20.22 -2.58 19.29
CA ALA A 164 20.40 -1.61 20.37
C ALA A 164 19.13 -0.81 20.67
N ILE A 165 17.99 -1.09 20.02
CA ILE A 165 16.72 -0.34 20.18
C ILE A 165 15.59 -1.33 20.46
N SER A 166 14.62 -0.93 21.30
CA SER A 166 13.39 -1.69 21.54
C SER A 166 12.70 -2.09 20.24
N TRP A 167 12.44 -3.37 20.06
CA TRP A 167 11.73 -3.89 18.88
C TRP A 167 10.26 -3.49 18.89
N GLY A 168 9.60 -3.50 20.06
CA GLY A 168 8.29 -2.89 20.14
C GLY A 168 7.61 -2.87 21.49
N GLY A 169 6.48 -2.17 21.57
CA GLY A 169 5.72 -2.00 22.80
C GLY A 169 4.92 -3.26 23.13
N ILE A 170 4.03 -3.64 22.20
CA ILE A 170 3.13 -4.79 22.35
C ILE A 170 3.25 -5.69 21.12
N GLN A 171 3.49 -6.97 21.37
CA GLN A 171 3.58 -8.00 20.34
C GLN A 171 2.63 -9.15 20.67
N ALA A 172 1.62 -9.37 19.84
CA ALA A 172 0.64 -10.43 20.02
C ALA A 172 0.51 -11.31 18.78
N TYR A 173 0.40 -12.61 19.04
CA TYR A 173 0.23 -13.65 18.03
C TYR A 173 -0.97 -14.54 18.36
N TYR A 174 -1.51 -15.18 17.33
CA TYR A 174 -2.43 -16.32 17.39
C TYR A 174 -3.69 -16.04 18.19
N ASN A 175 -4.81 -15.67 17.55
CA ASN A 175 -6.13 -15.56 18.20
C ASN A 175 -6.14 -14.69 19.49
N THR A 176 -5.28 -13.66 19.55
CA THR A 176 -5.20 -12.78 20.72
C THR A 176 -6.12 -11.57 20.54
N THR A 177 -6.91 -11.24 21.56
CA THR A 177 -7.70 -9.98 21.60
C THR A 177 -6.99 -8.95 22.47
N MET A 178 -6.83 -7.75 21.94
CA MET A 178 -6.26 -6.62 22.67
C MET A 178 -7.14 -5.38 22.55
N ASP A 179 -7.27 -4.67 23.66
CA ASP A 179 -7.85 -3.34 23.72
C ASP A 179 -6.83 -2.42 24.39
N VAL A 180 -6.31 -1.45 23.64
CA VAL A 180 -5.19 -0.58 24.04
C VAL A 180 -5.66 0.86 24.02
N ARG A 181 -5.59 1.54 25.18
CA ARG A 181 -6.13 2.89 25.36
C ARG A 181 -5.17 3.83 26.06
N ASN A 182 -5.17 5.11 25.69
CA ASN A 182 -4.42 6.14 26.43
C ASN A 182 -2.93 5.80 26.64
N CYS A 183 -2.33 4.99 25.75
CA CYS A 183 -0.95 4.54 25.89
C CYS A 183 -0.02 5.39 25.02
N THR A 184 1.24 5.51 25.46
CA THR A 184 2.28 6.21 24.70
C THR A 184 3.37 5.23 24.28
N PHE A 185 3.78 5.28 23.02
CA PHE A 185 4.84 4.48 22.42
C PHE A 185 5.89 5.41 21.84
N SER A 186 7.16 5.29 22.24
CA SER A 186 8.19 6.23 21.82
C SER A 186 9.56 5.60 21.54
N ARG A 187 10.19 6.01 20.43
CA ARG A 187 11.58 5.68 20.06
C ARG A 187 11.89 4.18 19.91
N GLN A 188 10.89 3.39 19.51
CA GLN A 188 11.00 1.95 19.30
C GLN A 188 10.71 1.60 17.84
N ILE A 189 11.06 0.38 17.42
CA ILE A 189 10.88 -0.04 16.02
C ILE A 189 9.40 -0.15 15.66
N ASN A 190 8.60 -0.79 16.52
CA ASN A 190 7.16 -0.96 16.31
C ASN A 190 6.35 -0.57 17.56
N GLY A 191 5.18 0.04 17.39
CA GLY A 191 4.24 0.33 18.47
C GLY A 191 3.51 -0.92 18.95
N ILE A 192 2.47 -1.30 18.20
CA ILE A 192 1.62 -2.46 18.44
C ILE A 192 1.68 -3.39 17.22
N THR A 193 1.89 -4.68 17.45
CA THR A 193 1.85 -5.71 16.41
C THR A 193 0.86 -6.81 16.78
N ALA A 194 -0.14 -7.03 15.93
CA ALA A 194 -1.15 -8.08 16.06
C ALA A 194 -1.07 -9.01 14.83
N LEU A 195 -0.74 -10.29 15.07
CA LEU A 195 -0.47 -11.25 14.01
C LEU A 195 -1.22 -12.57 14.21
N ASN A 196 -1.40 -13.31 13.12
CA ASN A 196 -2.02 -14.63 13.09
C ASN A 196 -3.40 -14.60 13.75
N ASN A 197 -4.42 -14.12 13.03
CA ASN A 197 -5.81 -14.14 13.50
C ASN A 197 -6.05 -13.31 14.78
N SER A 198 -5.20 -12.33 15.08
CA SER A 198 -5.36 -11.50 16.28
C SER A 198 -6.34 -10.34 16.03
N THR A 199 -6.90 -9.80 17.10
CA THR A 199 -7.79 -8.64 17.05
C THR A 199 -7.29 -7.54 17.95
N VAL A 200 -7.32 -6.31 17.44
CA VAL A 200 -6.88 -5.14 18.17
C VAL A 200 -7.90 -4.01 18.07
N SER A 201 -8.13 -3.35 19.21
CA SER A 201 -8.76 -2.05 19.33
C SER A 201 -7.72 -1.09 19.91
N VAL A 202 -7.48 0.04 19.24
CA VAL A 202 -6.55 1.08 19.69
C VAL A 202 -7.28 2.42 19.74
N ASP A 203 -7.29 3.06 20.90
CA ASP A 203 -8.01 4.33 21.09
C ASP A 203 -7.17 5.33 21.90
N ASN A 204 -7.15 6.58 21.46
CA ASN A 204 -6.48 7.69 22.14
C ASN A 204 -5.02 7.39 22.53
N CYS A 205 -4.27 6.71 21.66
CA CYS A 205 -2.86 6.38 21.88
C CYS A 205 -1.93 7.36 21.14
N ILE A 206 -0.70 7.50 21.65
CA ILE A 206 0.33 8.37 21.07
C ILE A 206 1.50 7.50 20.61
N PHE A 207 1.92 7.65 19.36
CA PHE A 207 3.09 6.99 18.78
C PHE A 207 4.06 8.07 18.29
N GLN A 208 5.28 8.08 18.81
CA GLN A 208 6.26 9.13 18.54
C GLN A 208 7.64 8.57 18.17
N ASN A 209 8.20 9.01 17.05
CA ASN A 209 9.53 8.62 16.58
C ASN A 209 9.66 7.10 16.45
N MET A 210 8.76 6.46 15.69
CA MET A 210 8.88 5.04 15.39
C MET A 210 10.03 4.83 14.40
N LEU A 211 10.95 3.92 14.72
CA LEU A 211 12.23 3.82 14.06
C LEU A 211 12.24 2.70 13.01
N ALA A 212 12.65 3.03 11.79
CA ALA A 212 13.02 2.04 10.78
C ALA A 212 14.55 1.87 10.77
N LEU A 213 15.02 0.64 10.60
CA LEU A 213 16.45 0.36 10.64
C LEU A 213 17.11 0.79 9.33
N ILE A 214 17.86 1.89 9.42
CA ILE A 214 18.60 2.52 8.32
C ILE A 214 19.68 1.55 7.84
N GLY A 215 19.52 1.08 6.59
CA GLY A 215 20.45 0.14 5.94
C GLY A 215 19.98 -0.35 4.58
N ASP A 216 18.68 -0.29 4.29
CA ASP A 216 18.14 -0.50 2.94
C ASP A 216 17.63 0.83 2.40
N VAL A 217 18.29 1.32 1.37
CA VAL A 217 17.78 2.38 0.50
C VAL A 217 16.64 1.86 -0.39
N ASP A 218 16.30 0.57 -0.28
CA ASP A 218 15.14 -0.06 -0.89
C ASP A 218 13.99 -0.08 0.10
N TYR A 219 13.04 0.84 -0.13
CA TYR A 219 11.76 1.03 0.56
C TYR A 219 10.81 -0.17 0.43
N ASN A 220 11.29 -1.35 0.84
CA ASN A 220 10.50 -2.57 0.90
C ASN A 220 9.60 -2.53 2.13
N LEU A 221 8.38 -2.00 1.93
CA LEU A 221 7.27 -1.99 2.90
C LEU A 221 6.77 -3.39 3.31
N VAL A 222 7.46 -4.43 2.83
CA VAL A 222 7.34 -5.84 3.20
C VAL A 222 8.08 -6.15 4.51
N LYS A 223 9.05 -5.33 4.93
CA LYS A 223 9.81 -5.54 6.17
C LYS A 223 9.04 -5.04 7.39
N LEU A 224 8.97 -5.87 8.45
CA LEU A 224 8.18 -5.67 9.68
C LEU A 224 8.74 -4.60 10.65
N GLN A 225 9.01 -3.38 10.18
CA GLN A 225 9.73 -2.36 10.96
C GLN A 225 9.23 -0.94 10.68
N GLY A 226 9.28 -0.08 11.71
CA GLY A 226 8.93 1.34 11.61
C GLY A 226 7.43 1.61 11.68
N PHE A 227 6.64 0.70 12.26
CA PHE A 227 5.19 0.79 12.27
C PHE A 227 4.66 1.30 13.60
N ALA A 228 3.75 2.28 13.59
CA ALA A 228 3.01 2.60 14.83
C ALA A 228 2.04 1.45 15.16
N ILE A 229 1.21 1.02 14.20
CA ILE A 229 0.31 -0.11 14.36
C ILE A 229 0.44 -1.06 13.17
N TYR A 230 0.62 -2.35 13.44
CA TYR A 230 0.67 -3.38 12.43
C TYR A 230 -0.29 -4.54 12.71
N CYS A 231 -1.18 -4.80 11.76
CA CYS A 231 -2.05 -5.96 11.72
C CYS A 231 -1.67 -6.85 10.54
N GLY A 232 -1.45 -8.15 10.77
CA GLY A 232 -1.05 -9.06 9.72
C GLY A 232 -1.62 -10.47 9.87
N LEU A 233 -1.64 -11.22 8.77
CA LEU A 233 -1.96 -12.65 8.75
C LEU A 233 -3.36 -12.93 9.31
N ASN A 234 -4.39 -12.50 8.58
CA ASN A 234 -5.82 -12.63 8.90
C ASN A 234 -6.24 -11.96 10.22
N SER A 235 -5.52 -10.95 10.66
CA SER A 235 -5.86 -10.17 11.86
C SER A 235 -6.89 -9.07 11.54
N VAL A 236 -7.55 -8.56 12.57
CA VAL A 236 -8.57 -7.52 12.44
C VAL A 236 -8.29 -6.37 13.41
N ALA A 237 -8.08 -5.16 12.89
CA ALA A 237 -8.21 -3.95 13.67
C ALA A 237 -9.67 -3.49 13.60
N ILE A 238 -10.40 -3.66 14.70
CA ILE A 238 -11.83 -3.32 14.73
C ILE A 238 -12.01 -1.80 14.84
N LYS A 239 -11.12 -1.16 15.61
CA LYS A 239 -11.10 0.28 15.80
C LYS A 239 -9.66 0.76 15.97
N ILE A 240 -9.29 1.78 15.21
CA ILE A 240 -8.10 2.61 15.47
C ILE A 240 -8.57 4.06 15.43
N ALA A 241 -8.74 4.68 16.59
CA ALA A 241 -9.29 6.03 16.64
C ALA A 241 -8.61 6.97 17.62
N ASN A 242 -8.76 8.26 17.37
CA ASN A 242 -8.26 9.34 18.23
C ASN A 242 -6.75 9.26 18.50
N CYS A 243 -5.99 8.54 17.67
CA CYS A 243 -4.55 8.35 17.90
C CYS A 243 -3.75 9.50 17.30
N THR A 244 -2.64 9.85 17.96
CA THR A 244 -1.61 10.73 17.39
C THR A 244 -0.41 9.89 16.98
N ILE A 245 -0.03 9.95 15.72
CA ILE A 245 1.18 9.31 15.19
C ILE A 245 2.08 10.42 14.65
N ASP A 246 3.29 10.55 15.18
CA ASP A 246 4.25 11.57 14.76
C ASP A 246 5.62 10.92 14.52
N GLU A 247 6.18 11.14 13.32
CA GLU A 247 7.45 10.58 12.87
C GLU A 247 7.46 9.04 12.87
N ALA A 248 6.97 8.43 11.78
CA ALA A 248 6.98 6.97 11.58
C ALA A 248 7.18 6.62 10.10
N LEU A 249 7.71 5.42 9.81
CA LEU A 249 7.78 4.94 8.41
C LEU A 249 6.37 4.65 7.89
N VAL A 250 5.58 3.88 8.64
CA VAL A 250 4.15 3.65 8.34
C VAL A 250 3.35 3.90 9.61
N GLY A 251 2.30 4.71 9.52
CA GLY A 251 1.36 4.90 10.62
C GLY A 251 0.62 3.61 10.94
N ILE A 252 -0.24 3.17 10.01
CA ILE A 252 -1.03 1.94 10.16
C ILE A 252 -0.76 1.01 8.99
N ARG A 253 -0.33 -0.22 9.27
CA ARG A 253 -0.12 -1.27 8.28
C ARG A 253 -1.12 -2.42 8.48
N SER A 254 -1.75 -2.86 7.39
CA SER A 254 -2.59 -4.06 7.35
C SER A 254 -2.20 -4.99 6.20
N ASN A 255 -1.69 -6.18 6.49
CA ASN A 255 -1.28 -7.16 5.48
C ASN A 255 -2.12 -8.44 5.57
N ASN A 256 -2.86 -8.77 4.51
CA ASN A 256 -3.80 -9.89 4.47
C ASN A 256 -4.71 -9.85 5.71
N SER A 257 -5.23 -8.66 6.04
CA SER A 257 -5.90 -8.35 7.30
C SER A 257 -6.95 -7.25 7.06
N ASN A 258 -7.73 -6.90 8.08
CA ASN A 258 -8.83 -5.94 7.95
C ASN A 258 -8.67 -4.72 8.88
N LEU A 259 -8.85 -3.51 8.36
CA LEU A 259 -8.94 -2.26 9.12
C LEU A 259 -10.38 -1.74 9.08
N ARG A 260 -11.23 -2.21 9.99
CA ARG A 260 -12.67 -1.98 9.87
C ARG A 260 -13.06 -0.50 10.03
N ASN A 261 -12.55 0.14 11.08
CA ASN A 261 -12.84 1.53 11.39
C ASN A 261 -11.56 2.23 11.84
N VAL A 262 -11.06 3.12 10.99
CA VAL A 262 -9.95 4.02 11.28
C VAL A 262 -10.50 5.43 11.22
N SER A 263 -10.54 6.12 12.36
CA SER A 263 -11.14 7.45 12.40
C SER A 263 -10.49 8.41 13.36
N ASP A 264 -10.61 9.71 13.05
CA ASP A 264 -10.20 10.79 13.95
C ASP A 264 -8.71 10.72 14.36
N ASN A 265 -7.85 10.13 13.52
CA ASN A 265 -6.42 10.03 13.79
C ASN A 265 -5.67 11.23 13.23
N MET A 266 -4.62 11.65 13.93
CA MET A 266 -3.69 12.67 13.46
C MET A 266 -2.34 12.02 13.20
N MET A 267 -1.93 11.98 11.94
CA MET A 267 -0.64 11.44 11.51
C MET A 267 0.21 12.58 10.94
N MET A 268 1.39 12.80 11.51
CA MET A 268 2.32 13.85 11.12
C MET A 268 3.68 13.24 10.77
N ASN A 269 4.34 13.78 9.74
CA ASN A 269 5.69 13.38 9.39
C ASN A 269 5.85 11.86 9.15
N VAL A 270 4.86 11.23 8.51
CA VAL A 270 4.92 9.80 8.19
C VAL A 270 5.35 9.58 6.74
N ASP A 271 6.07 8.51 6.41
CA ASP A 271 6.32 8.22 4.99
C ASP A 271 5.06 7.68 4.32
N VAL A 272 4.35 6.78 5.01
CA VAL A 272 3.03 6.32 4.63
C VAL A 272 2.06 6.45 5.81
N GLY A 273 0.92 7.11 5.61
CA GLY A 273 -0.11 7.18 6.66
C GLY A 273 -0.73 5.82 6.93
N ILE A 274 -1.46 5.29 5.95
CA ILE A 274 -2.10 3.98 6.04
C ILE A 274 -1.72 3.15 4.83
N TYR A 275 -1.27 1.93 5.07
CA TYR A 275 -0.95 0.96 4.02
C TYR A 275 -1.69 -0.36 4.23
N GLU A 276 -2.65 -0.63 3.37
CA GLU A 276 -3.35 -1.90 3.31
C GLU A 276 -2.98 -2.70 2.06
N ASP A 277 -2.79 -4.00 2.25
CA ASP A 277 -2.44 -4.94 1.20
C ASP A 277 -3.17 -6.27 1.42
N GLY A 278 -3.89 -6.74 0.40
CA GLY A 278 -4.59 -8.03 0.47
C GLY A 278 -5.78 -8.05 1.43
N GLN A 279 -6.53 -6.95 1.58
CA GLN A 279 -7.60 -6.84 2.57
C GLN A 279 -8.61 -7.98 2.51
N THR A 280 -8.99 -8.50 3.69
CA THR A 280 -9.98 -9.58 3.85
C THR A 280 -11.34 -9.09 4.32
N GLY A 281 -11.55 -7.76 4.38
CA GLY A 281 -12.78 -7.11 4.85
C GLY A 281 -12.96 -5.69 4.30
N ASN A 282 -14.12 -5.10 4.57
CA ASN A 282 -14.38 -3.68 4.25
C ASN A 282 -13.64 -2.77 5.23
N SER A 283 -12.89 -1.82 4.69
CA SER A 283 -12.18 -0.82 5.47
C SER A 283 -12.83 0.56 5.35
N GLU A 284 -13.05 1.21 6.48
CA GLU A 284 -13.58 2.58 6.56
C GLU A 284 -12.55 3.52 7.20
N PHE A 285 -12.22 4.58 6.48
CA PHE A 285 -11.32 5.66 6.88
C PHE A 285 -12.11 6.96 6.94
N ASN A 286 -12.18 7.59 8.11
CA ASN A 286 -13.03 8.76 8.28
C ASN A 286 -12.42 9.82 9.20
N ASN A 287 -12.40 11.07 8.73
CA ASN A 287 -11.97 12.22 9.53
C ASN A 287 -10.53 12.12 10.06
N ASP A 288 -9.65 11.45 9.31
CA ASP A 288 -8.22 11.40 9.61
C ASP A 288 -7.49 12.62 9.02
N SER A 289 -6.44 13.10 9.68
CA SER A 289 -5.54 14.13 9.19
C SER A 289 -4.16 13.54 9.00
N ILE A 290 -3.70 13.41 7.75
CA ILE A 290 -2.47 12.69 7.40
C ILE A 290 -1.50 13.60 6.67
N SER A 291 -0.34 13.82 7.27
CA SER A 291 0.81 14.53 6.71
C SER A 291 1.87 13.51 6.29
N PHE A 292 2.15 13.38 4.99
CA PHE A 292 2.86 12.23 4.43
C PHE A 292 3.99 12.58 3.45
N ARG A 293 5.04 11.75 3.42
CA ARG A 293 6.17 11.91 2.48
C ARG A 293 6.03 11.09 1.21
N LYS A 294 5.39 9.91 1.22
CA LYS A 294 5.20 9.06 0.03
C LYS A 294 3.72 8.82 -0.29
N TYR A 295 2.95 8.25 0.64
CA TYR A 295 1.52 7.98 0.45
C TYR A 295 0.69 8.42 1.66
N GLY A 296 -0.42 9.10 1.45
CA GLY A 296 -1.38 9.34 2.54
C GLY A 296 -2.06 8.03 2.93
N ILE A 297 -2.85 7.48 2.00
CA ILE A 297 -3.43 6.13 2.10
C ILE A 297 -3.09 5.36 0.82
N TRP A 298 -2.54 4.15 0.98
CA TRP A 298 -2.32 3.20 -0.11
C TRP A 298 -3.07 1.91 0.16
N ILE A 299 -3.96 1.56 -0.77
CA ILE A 299 -4.72 0.31 -0.77
C ILE A 299 -4.33 -0.48 -2.01
N LYS A 300 -3.82 -1.69 -1.76
CA LYS A 300 -3.26 -2.56 -2.78
C LYS A 300 -3.93 -3.93 -2.78
N ASN A 301 -4.34 -4.37 -3.97
CA ASN A 301 -4.85 -5.71 -4.26
C ASN A 301 -5.84 -6.24 -3.20
N PRO A 302 -6.91 -5.47 -2.85
CA PRO A 302 -7.92 -5.99 -1.94
C PRO A 302 -8.51 -7.25 -2.53
N VAL A 303 -8.85 -8.19 -1.65
CA VAL A 303 -9.65 -9.35 -2.06
C VAL A 303 -10.95 -8.81 -2.66
N LEU A 304 -11.31 -9.28 -3.84
CA LEU A 304 -12.44 -8.73 -4.59
C LEU A 304 -13.76 -8.93 -3.79
N GLY A 305 -14.70 -7.98 -3.93
CA GLY A 305 -15.93 -7.92 -3.12
C GLY A 305 -15.89 -6.94 -1.94
N PHE A 306 -14.70 -6.49 -1.52
CA PHE A 306 -14.56 -5.47 -0.49
C PHE A 306 -14.51 -4.05 -1.05
N VAL A 307 -15.07 -3.12 -0.28
CA VAL A 307 -15.36 -1.74 -0.69
C VAL A 307 -14.68 -0.78 0.28
N PRO A 308 -13.40 -0.41 0.04
CA PRO A 308 -12.74 0.58 0.86
C PRO A 308 -13.42 1.94 0.71
N THR A 309 -13.60 2.62 1.83
CA THR A 309 -14.28 3.92 1.91
C THR A 309 -13.40 4.93 2.63
N ILE A 310 -13.06 6.02 1.97
CA ILE A 310 -12.24 7.13 2.51
C ILE A 310 -13.08 8.41 2.47
N LYS A 311 -13.37 8.98 3.64
CA LYS A 311 -14.28 10.12 3.77
C LYS A 311 -13.79 11.19 4.73
N ASN A 312 -14.08 12.45 4.41
CA ASN A 312 -13.90 13.59 5.33
C ASN A 312 -12.47 13.77 5.87
N SER A 313 -11.46 13.19 5.21
CA SER A 313 -10.07 13.20 5.68
C SER A 313 -9.26 14.33 5.02
N GLY A 314 -8.22 14.77 5.72
CA GLY A 314 -7.25 15.77 5.26
C GLY A 314 -5.91 15.12 4.90
N PHE A 315 -5.35 15.49 3.76
CA PHE A 315 -4.09 14.97 3.24
C PHE A 315 -3.12 16.12 2.95
N ILE A 316 -1.95 16.10 3.59
CA ILE A 316 -0.92 17.13 3.43
C ILE A 316 0.36 16.42 3.00
N SER A 317 0.97 16.83 1.90
CA SER A 317 2.27 16.27 1.51
C SER A 317 3.39 17.03 2.23
N ASP A 318 4.28 16.30 2.89
CA ASP A 318 5.47 16.83 3.56
C ASP A 318 6.74 16.53 2.76
N ASP A 319 7.68 17.48 2.78
CA ASP A 319 9.07 17.41 2.31
C ASP A 319 9.30 16.98 0.84
N VAL A 320 9.99 17.85 0.09
CA VAL A 320 10.24 17.70 -1.36
C VAL A 320 11.57 17.01 -1.69
N ARG A 321 12.36 16.63 -0.68
CA ARG A 321 13.81 16.40 -0.87
C ARG A 321 14.28 14.99 -1.27
N ALA A 322 13.43 13.96 -1.42
CA ALA A 322 14.00 12.59 -1.43
C ALA A 322 13.44 11.55 -2.40
N TYR A 323 12.32 11.76 -3.10
CA TYR A 323 11.67 10.63 -3.78
C TYR A 323 11.71 10.74 -5.31
N LEU A 324 12.50 9.85 -5.93
CA LEU A 324 12.46 9.55 -7.37
C LEU A 324 11.26 8.64 -7.75
N SER A 325 10.21 8.57 -6.92
CA SER A 325 9.08 7.64 -7.08
C SER A 325 7.73 8.36 -6.99
N GLU A 326 6.68 7.77 -7.60
CA GLU A 326 5.33 8.33 -7.52
C GLU A 326 4.81 8.47 -6.08
N ARG A 327 4.18 9.62 -5.81
CA ARG A 327 3.54 9.95 -4.55
C ARG A 327 2.04 10.18 -4.77
N TYR A 328 1.22 9.83 -3.80
CA TYR A 328 -0.24 10.00 -3.84
C TYR A 328 -0.80 10.36 -2.46
N GLY A 329 -1.76 11.29 -2.41
CA GLY A 329 -2.59 11.45 -1.22
C GLY A 329 -3.42 10.19 -0.94
N VAL A 330 -4.13 9.70 -1.96
CA VAL A 330 -4.86 8.42 -1.92
C VAL A 330 -4.49 7.61 -3.16
N TYR A 331 -4.09 6.35 -2.97
CA TYR A 331 -3.74 5.45 -4.05
C TYR A 331 -4.47 4.12 -3.95
N PHE A 332 -5.29 3.82 -4.97
CA PHE A 332 -5.93 2.53 -5.17
C PHE A 332 -5.22 1.79 -6.30
N GLU A 333 -4.74 0.60 -5.98
CA GLU A 333 -4.05 -0.28 -6.91
C GLU A 333 -4.73 -1.65 -6.90
N GLY A 334 -5.30 -2.06 -8.04
CA GLY A 334 -5.98 -3.35 -8.16
C GLY A 334 -7.38 -3.40 -7.53
N VAL A 335 -8.00 -2.26 -7.20
CA VAL A 335 -9.32 -2.20 -6.56
C VAL A 335 -10.44 -2.31 -7.60
N LYS A 336 -11.08 -3.47 -7.76
CA LYS A 336 -12.05 -3.71 -8.85
C LYS A 336 -13.54 -3.53 -8.48
N TYR A 337 -13.84 -3.08 -7.28
CA TYR A 337 -15.21 -2.94 -6.79
C TYR A 337 -15.47 -1.53 -6.30
N SER A 338 -16.75 -1.27 -6.04
CA SER A 338 -17.49 -0.06 -5.64
C SER A 338 -16.89 0.91 -4.60
N SER A 339 -15.56 1.08 -4.54
CA SER A 339 -14.81 1.86 -3.56
C SER A 339 -15.14 3.34 -3.60
N THR A 340 -14.93 4.03 -2.48
CA THR A 340 -15.36 5.41 -2.28
C THR A 340 -14.22 6.29 -1.80
N VAL A 341 -14.00 7.42 -2.48
CA VAL A 341 -13.17 8.53 -2.01
C VAL A 341 -14.01 9.80 -2.06
N GLU A 342 -14.51 10.25 -0.92
CA GLU A 342 -15.50 11.32 -0.85
C GLU A 342 -15.21 12.43 0.16
N ASN A 343 -15.44 13.68 -0.23
CA ASN A 343 -15.39 14.85 0.67
C ASN A 343 -14.06 15.02 1.40
N ASN A 344 -12.96 14.62 0.76
CA ASN A 344 -11.61 14.77 1.32
C ASN A 344 -10.97 16.08 0.87
N TYR A 345 -10.04 16.59 1.68
CA TYR A 345 -9.25 17.79 1.40
C TYR A 345 -7.78 17.42 1.22
N PHE A 346 -7.15 17.90 0.15
CA PHE A 346 -5.75 17.66 -0.14
C PHE A 346 -5.01 18.99 -0.31
N SER A 347 -3.83 19.10 0.32
CA SER A 347 -2.88 20.19 0.17
C SER A 347 -1.52 19.61 -0.21
N LEU A 348 -1.18 19.68 -1.49
CA LEU A 348 -0.11 18.87 -2.09
C LEU A 348 0.97 19.73 -2.74
N ASP A 349 2.22 19.33 -2.63
CA ASP A 349 3.32 19.91 -3.39
C ASP A 349 3.24 19.53 -4.88
N ARG A 350 4.17 20.07 -5.67
CA ARG A 350 4.15 19.97 -7.14
C ARG A 350 4.44 18.58 -7.69
N ASN A 351 4.94 17.66 -6.88
CA ASN A 351 5.38 16.32 -7.29
C ASN A 351 4.50 15.20 -6.72
N CYS A 352 3.39 15.56 -6.05
CA CYS A 352 2.48 14.60 -5.44
C CYS A 352 1.15 14.55 -6.20
N ASN A 353 0.74 13.36 -6.63
CA ASN A 353 -0.61 13.18 -7.16
C ASN A 353 -1.65 13.28 -6.02
N GLY A 354 -2.86 13.70 -6.35
CA GLY A 354 -3.96 13.69 -5.37
C GLY A 354 -4.54 12.30 -5.17
N ILE A 355 -5.34 11.85 -6.13
CA ILE A 355 -6.03 10.56 -6.08
C ILE A 355 -5.60 9.73 -7.30
N GLY A 356 -5.02 8.56 -7.06
CA GLY A 356 -4.62 7.61 -8.10
C GLY A 356 -5.49 6.36 -8.10
N LEU A 357 -5.99 5.98 -9.28
CA LEU A 357 -6.70 4.72 -9.52
C LEU A 357 -5.95 3.95 -10.60
N THR A 358 -5.20 2.92 -10.22
CA THR A 358 -4.46 2.04 -11.14
C THR A 358 -5.08 0.65 -11.15
N ASN A 359 -5.31 0.10 -12.34
CA ASN A 359 -5.90 -1.22 -12.55
C ASN A 359 -7.16 -1.41 -11.67
N SER A 360 -8.00 -0.37 -11.59
CA SER A 360 -9.15 -0.32 -10.67
C SER A 360 -10.47 -0.33 -11.46
N ALA A 361 -11.60 -0.50 -10.79
CA ALA A 361 -12.90 -0.40 -11.44
C ALA A 361 -14.00 0.01 -10.45
N ALA A 362 -15.08 0.60 -10.98
CA ALA A 362 -16.30 0.92 -10.24
C ALA A 362 -16.14 1.91 -9.06
N SER A 363 -14.99 2.58 -8.94
CA SER A 363 -14.74 3.55 -7.87
C SER A 363 -15.52 4.83 -8.04
N GLN A 364 -16.02 5.38 -6.94
CA GLN A 364 -16.59 6.73 -6.87
C GLN A 364 -15.60 7.69 -6.21
N VAL A 365 -15.25 8.75 -6.92
CA VAL A 365 -14.38 9.84 -6.46
C VAL A 365 -15.19 11.12 -6.51
N THR A 366 -15.68 11.57 -5.37
CA THR A 366 -16.70 12.63 -5.33
C THR A 366 -16.45 13.73 -4.32
N ARG A 367 -16.72 14.99 -4.70
CA ARG A 367 -16.64 16.15 -3.79
C ARG A 367 -15.29 16.34 -3.10
N ASN A 368 -14.21 15.81 -3.67
CA ASN A 368 -12.88 16.02 -3.13
C ASN A 368 -12.35 17.39 -3.56
N LYS A 369 -11.60 18.05 -2.67
CA LYS A 369 -10.93 19.32 -2.96
C LYS A 369 -9.42 19.11 -2.91
N ILE A 370 -8.76 19.30 -4.04
CA ILE A 370 -7.33 19.10 -4.22
C ILE A 370 -6.68 20.45 -4.53
N TYR A 371 -5.77 20.89 -3.67
CA TYR A 371 -5.04 22.13 -3.82
C TYR A 371 -3.55 21.87 -3.94
N PHE A 372 -2.91 22.41 -4.99
CA PHE A 372 -1.46 22.36 -5.14
C PHE A 372 -0.83 23.62 -4.55
N ILE A 373 0.05 23.47 -3.55
CA ILE A 373 0.76 24.56 -2.90
C ILE A 373 2.01 24.99 -3.72
N SER A 374 2.25 26.30 -3.78
CA SER A 374 3.48 26.87 -4.31
C SER A 374 4.59 26.71 -3.28
N GLU A 375 5.53 25.79 -3.47
CA GLU A 375 6.80 25.92 -2.76
C GLU A 375 7.67 27.02 -3.37
N LEU A 376 8.39 27.74 -2.49
CA LEU A 376 9.17 28.94 -2.76
C LEU A 376 10.65 28.65 -3.11
N GLU A 377 11.11 27.41 -2.99
CA GLU A 377 12.52 27.06 -3.23
C GLU A 377 12.69 26.43 -4.62
N PRO A 378 13.57 26.97 -5.48
CA PRO A 378 13.86 26.40 -6.78
C PRO A 378 14.67 25.12 -6.57
N ILE A 379 14.01 23.97 -6.66
CA ILE A 379 14.70 22.69 -6.63
C ILE A 379 15.46 22.56 -7.95
N GLU A 380 16.79 22.48 -7.84
CA GLU A 380 17.68 22.29 -8.98
C GLU A 380 17.30 21.00 -9.72
N ALA A 381 16.79 21.16 -10.95
CA ALA A 381 16.85 20.20 -12.06
C ALA A 381 16.52 18.71 -11.79
N HIS A 382 15.70 18.37 -10.80
CA HIS A 382 15.10 17.04 -10.75
C HIS A 382 13.98 16.96 -11.80
N GLN A 383 14.05 15.93 -12.64
CA GLN A 383 13.15 15.68 -13.76
C GLN A 383 11.70 15.88 -13.32
N TRP A 384 10.99 16.76 -14.05
CA TRP A 384 9.66 17.24 -13.75
C TRP A 384 8.65 16.07 -13.71
N LEU A 385 8.49 15.43 -12.54
CA LEU A 385 7.44 14.45 -12.32
C LEU A 385 6.09 15.16 -12.50
N GLN A 386 5.30 14.69 -13.46
CA GLN A 386 4.00 15.27 -13.77
C GLN A 386 2.97 14.88 -12.70
N ALA A 387 2.75 15.74 -11.70
CA ALA A 387 1.70 15.52 -10.71
C ALA A 387 0.31 15.75 -11.31
N GLY A 388 -0.60 14.81 -11.08
CA GLY A 388 -2.02 14.89 -11.44
C GLY A 388 -2.92 15.01 -10.21
N GLY A 389 -3.95 15.85 -10.29
CA GLY A 389 -4.96 15.95 -9.26
C GLY A 389 -5.71 14.63 -9.10
N ILE A 390 -6.30 14.11 -10.19
CA ILE A 390 -6.88 12.77 -10.23
C ILE A 390 -6.32 12.01 -11.43
N VAL A 391 -5.74 10.83 -11.19
CA VAL A 391 -5.04 10.02 -12.20
C VAL A 391 -5.70 8.65 -12.32
N LEU A 392 -6.13 8.31 -13.53
CA LEU A 392 -6.75 7.03 -13.89
C LEU A 392 -5.84 6.29 -14.88
N ARG A 393 -5.48 5.05 -14.53
CA ARG A 393 -4.67 4.14 -15.34
C ARG A 393 -5.32 2.77 -15.38
N ASN A 394 -5.90 2.38 -16.51
CA ASN A 394 -6.73 1.19 -16.60
C ASN A 394 -7.80 1.14 -15.48
N ALA A 395 -8.52 2.25 -15.30
CA ALA A 395 -9.53 2.43 -14.28
C ALA A 395 -10.92 2.56 -14.91
N ASN A 396 -11.66 1.45 -14.99
CA ASN A 396 -12.88 1.36 -15.80
C ASN A 396 -14.15 1.56 -14.95
N ASN A 397 -15.24 2.02 -15.57
CA ASN A 397 -16.55 2.13 -14.90
C ASN A 397 -16.55 3.05 -13.65
N CYS A 398 -15.62 4.01 -13.58
CA CYS A 398 -15.47 4.91 -12.44
C CYS A 398 -16.36 6.16 -12.55
N TYR A 399 -16.65 6.80 -11.41
CA TYR A 399 -17.47 8.00 -11.31
C TYR A 399 -16.70 9.13 -10.62
N LEU A 400 -16.32 10.15 -11.38
CA LEU A 400 -15.62 11.34 -10.91
C LEU A 400 -16.59 12.53 -10.91
N ILE A 401 -17.15 12.86 -9.75
CA ILE A 401 -18.26 13.81 -9.66
C ILE A 401 -17.98 14.94 -8.66
N ALA A 402 -18.14 16.19 -9.14
CA ALA A 402 -18.05 17.40 -8.31
C ALA A 402 -16.72 17.56 -7.56
N ASN A 403 -15.61 17.07 -8.13
CA ASN A 403 -14.29 17.31 -7.57
C ASN A 403 -13.78 18.69 -7.97
N GLN A 404 -13.03 19.32 -7.08
CA GLN A 404 -12.39 20.61 -7.28
C GLN A 404 -10.87 20.43 -7.24
N ILE A 405 -10.19 20.80 -8.30
CA ILE A 405 -8.72 20.72 -8.40
C ILE A 405 -8.23 22.14 -8.70
N GLU A 406 -7.35 22.66 -7.86
CA GLU A 406 -6.85 24.03 -7.97
C GLU A 406 -5.33 24.06 -7.80
N GLY A 407 -4.63 24.57 -8.81
CA GLY A 407 -3.24 24.98 -8.68
C GLY A 407 -3.11 26.42 -8.18
N ASP A 408 -1.94 26.74 -7.62
CA ASP A 408 -1.56 28.13 -7.40
C ASP A 408 -1.55 28.94 -8.73
N ASN A 409 -1.60 30.27 -8.63
CA ASN A 409 -1.65 31.17 -9.80
C ASN A 409 -0.28 31.35 -10.49
N TYR A 410 0.72 30.49 -10.23
CA TYR A 410 2.09 30.72 -10.72
C TYR A 410 2.27 30.21 -12.15
N ASP A 411 2.98 30.99 -12.98
CA ASP A 411 3.16 30.72 -14.42
C ASP A 411 4.04 29.49 -14.76
N ASP A 412 4.55 28.79 -13.75
CA ASP A 412 5.32 27.54 -13.92
C ASP A 412 4.37 26.34 -13.89
N PHE A 413 3.62 26.19 -14.98
CA PHE A 413 2.63 25.13 -15.17
C PHE A 413 3.27 23.83 -15.64
N SER A 414 4.59 23.71 -15.77
CA SER A 414 5.27 22.66 -16.53
C SER A 414 4.95 21.21 -16.11
N SER A 415 4.43 20.98 -14.88
CA SER A 415 4.21 19.62 -14.34
C SER A 415 2.80 19.30 -13.81
N ARG A 416 1.80 20.21 -13.85
CA ARG A 416 0.52 20.02 -13.12
C ARG A 416 -0.67 19.63 -13.99
N TRP A 417 -1.20 18.43 -13.82
CA TRP A 417 -2.38 17.94 -14.52
C TRP A 417 -3.61 17.96 -13.61
N GLY A 418 -4.77 18.31 -14.17
CA GLY A 418 -6.03 18.21 -13.44
C GLY A 418 -6.48 16.77 -13.33
N ILE A 419 -7.26 16.31 -14.30
CA ILE A 419 -7.73 14.92 -14.40
C ILE A 419 -7.07 14.26 -15.62
N LYS A 420 -6.27 13.21 -15.38
CA LYS A 420 -5.56 12.43 -16.42
C LYS A 420 -6.17 11.02 -16.49
N SER A 421 -6.55 10.60 -17.70
CA SER A 421 -7.16 9.30 -17.97
C SER A 421 -6.39 8.55 -19.04
N THR A 422 -5.92 7.35 -18.73
CA THR A 422 -5.15 6.50 -19.64
C THR A 422 -5.77 5.11 -19.68
N LEU A 423 -6.12 4.62 -20.87
CA LEU A 423 -6.69 3.29 -21.09
C LEU A 423 -7.89 2.98 -20.16
N SER A 424 -8.74 3.97 -19.90
CA SER A 424 -9.80 3.90 -18.87
C SER A 424 -11.17 4.15 -19.51
N GLN A 425 -11.94 3.08 -19.66
CA GLN A 425 -13.20 3.04 -20.41
C GLN A 425 -14.43 3.20 -19.51
N ASN A 426 -15.52 3.72 -20.08
CA ASN A 426 -16.81 3.93 -19.41
C ASN A 426 -16.72 4.76 -18.11
N VAL A 427 -15.85 5.78 -18.08
CA VAL A 427 -15.71 6.67 -16.91
C VAL A 427 -16.65 7.86 -17.04
N THR A 428 -17.37 8.18 -15.96
CA THR A 428 -18.24 9.36 -15.89
C THR A 428 -17.52 10.50 -15.18
N TYR A 429 -17.23 11.57 -15.92
CA TYR A 429 -16.67 12.83 -15.42
C TYR A 429 -17.77 13.88 -15.41
N CYS A 430 -18.25 14.27 -14.23
CA CYS A 430 -19.34 15.24 -14.13
C CYS A 430 -19.13 16.31 -13.07
N CYS A 431 -19.51 17.56 -13.38
CA CYS A 431 -19.45 18.70 -12.46
C CYS A 431 -18.05 19.01 -11.90
N ASN A 432 -16.97 18.50 -12.48
CA ASN A 432 -15.64 18.76 -11.95
C ASN A 432 -15.19 20.16 -12.34
N SER A 433 -14.38 20.79 -11.51
CA SER A 433 -13.74 22.06 -11.81
C SER A 433 -12.24 21.94 -11.64
N VAL A 434 -11.49 22.25 -12.69
CA VAL A 434 -10.03 22.34 -12.64
C VAL A 434 -9.64 23.79 -12.89
N LYS A 435 -8.87 24.35 -11.98
CA LYS A 435 -8.38 25.74 -12.03
C LYS A 435 -6.86 25.76 -11.98
N ASN A 436 -6.22 26.56 -12.83
CA ASN A 436 -4.76 26.76 -12.84
C ASN A 436 -3.96 25.45 -12.97
N ALA A 437 -3.98 24.84 -14.15
CA ALA A 437 -3.28 23.58 -14.41
C ALA A 437 -2.57 23.65 -15.76
N HIS A 438 -1.52 22.85 -15.97
CA HIS A 438 -0.95 22.64 -17.31
C HIS A 438 -2.03 22.19 -18.28
N THR A 439 -2.66 21.07 -17.95
CA THR A 439 -3.74 20.47 -18.71
C THR A 439 -4.86 20.13 -17.75
N ALA A 440 -6.04 20.71 -17.96
CA ALA A 440 -7.17 20.53 -17.05
C ALA A 440 -7.76 19.12 -17.15
N TYR A 441 -7.99 18.62 -18.37
CA TYR A 441 -8.48 17.27 -18.64
C TYR A 441 -7.66 16.64 -19.75
N SER A 442 -7.21 15.41 -19.55
CA SER A 442 -6.39 14.67 -20.51
C SER A 442 -6.85 13.24 -20.69
N TYR A 443 -6.85 12.79 -21.94
CA TYR A 443 -7.15 11.42 -22.33
C TYR A 443 -6.04 10.86 -23.21
N THR A 444 -5.61 9.65 -22.92
CA THR A 444 -4.57 8.94 -23.65
C THR A 444 -5.04 7.53 -24.00
N ASN A 445 -4.91 7.16 -25.27
CA ASN A 445 -5.30 5.85 -25.80
C ASN A 445 -6.81 5.56 -25.63
N ASN A 446 -7.24 4.30 -25.60
CA ASN A 446 -8.65 3.92 -25.54
C ASN A 446 -9.30 4.22 -24.18
N CYS A 447 -10.01 5.34 -24.10
CA CYS A 447 -10.89 5.76 -23.01
C CYS A 447 -12.36 5.81 -23.45
N ASP A 448 -12.77 4.94 -24.39
CA ASP A 448 -14.08 4.98 -25.04
C ASP A 448 -15.26 4.91 -24.04
N ARG A 449 -16.43 5.36 -24.50
CA ARG A 449 -17.69 5.42 -23.75
C ARG A 449 -17.65 6.28 -22.48
N SER A 450 -16.59 7.07 -22.31
CA SER A 450 -16.50 8.03 -21.21
C SER A 450 -17.50 9.16 -21.40
N LYS A 451 -18.07 9.65 -20.31
CA LYS A 451 -19.01 10.80 -20.32
C LYS A 451 -18.29 12.00 -19.71
N TRP A 452 -18.11 13.06 -20.49
CA TRP A 452 -17.50 14.31 -20.02
C TRP A 452 -18.55 15.43 -20.08
N LEU A 453 -19.21 15.67 -18.94
CA LEU A 453 -20.40 16.53 -18.85
C LEU A 453 -20.24 17.60 -17.77
N TYR A 454 -20.64 18.84 -18.07
CA TYR A 454 -20.68 19.95 -17.10
C TYR A 454 -19.34 20.25 -16.39
N ASN A 455 -18.22 19.86 -17.00
CA ASN A 455 -16.89 20.09 -16.44
C ASN A 455 -16.41 21.51 -16.78
N ARG A 456 -15.61 22.10 -15.88
CA ARG A 456 -15.09 23.45 -16.05
C ARG A 456 -13.57 23.46 -16.06
N SER A 457 -13.00 24.17 -17.04
CA SER A 457 -11.59 24.52 -17.11
C SER A 457 -11.45 26.01 -16.82
N LEU A 458 -10.87 26.36 -15.68
CA LEU A 458 -10.83 27.71 -15.09
C LEU A 458 -9.40 28.24 -14.97
N GLY A 459 -9.26 29.55 -14.79
CA GLY A 459 -7.96 30.18 -14.51
C GLY A 459 -7.01 30.09 -15.71
N THR A 460 -5.72 29.89 -15.47
CA THR A 460 -4.71 29.81 -16.54
C THR A 460 -4.33 28.35 -16.84
N TYR A 461 -4.21 27.99 -18.13
CA TYR A 461 -3.79 26.64 -18.54
C TYR A 461 -3.14 26.58 -19.93
N PHE A 462 -2.46 25.48 -20.27
CA PHE A 462 -2.03 25.22 -21.65
C PHE A 462 -3.15 24.56 -22.43
N ASN A 463 -3.79 23.56 -21.83
CA ASN A 463 -4.91 22.85 -22.44
C ASN A 463 -6.10 22.78 -21.50
N GLY A 464 -7.24 23.30 -21.95
CA GLY A 464 -8.51 23.14 -21.22
C GLY A 464 -9.07 21.72 -21.38
N LEU A 465 -8.80 21.08 -22.52
CA LEU A 465 -9.05 19.67 -22.81
C LEU A 465 -7.95 19.20 -23.79
N LEU A 466 -7.31 18.07 -23.50
CA LEU A 466 -6.33 17.42 -24.37
C LEU A 466 -6.75 15.98 -24.66
N LEU A 467 -6.90 15.67 -25.94
CA LEU A 467 -6.94 14.29 -26.44
C LEU A 467 -5.58 14.00 -27.07
N ASN A 468 -4.78 13.14 -26.43
CA ASN A 468 -3.47 12.77 -26.93
C ASN A 468 -3.58 11.94 -28.23
N ASN A 469 -2.44 11.69 -28.88
CA ASN A 469 -2.43 10.83 -30.06
C ASN A 469 -2.91 9.41 -29.68
N GLY A 470 -3.72 8.79 -30.52
CA GLY A 470 -4.41 7.53 -30.24
C GLY A 470 -5.59 7.63 -29.25
N ALA A 471 -5.88 8.81 -28.69
CA ALA A 471 -6.95 8.93 -27.70
C ALA A 471 -8.35 8.81 -28.31
N ILE A 472 -9.06 7.75 -27.93
CA ILE A 472 -10.47 7.50 -28.24
C ILE A 472 -11.23 7.70 -26.94
N TYR A 473 -11.99 8.78 -26.78
CA TYR A 473 -12.79 8.99 -25.57
C TYR A 473 -14.29 8.77 -25.80
N GLY A 474 -14.65 8.43 -27.03
CA GLY A 474 -15.95 7.88 -27.41
C GLY A 474 -17.05 8.86 -27.76
N PRO A 475 -18.17 8.36 -28.32
CA PRO A 475 -19.34 9.17 -28.57
C PRO A 475 -19.87 9.69 -27.24
N GLN A 476 -19.72 10.99 -27.01
CA GLN A 476 -20.46 11.67 -25.96
C GLN A 476 -21.95 11.42 -26.19
N PRO A 477 -22.76 11.21 -25.13
CA PRO A 477 -24.14 10.76 -25.25
C PRO A 477 -24.80 11.51 -26.39
N ASP A 478 -25.18 10.77 -27.44
CA ASP A 478 -25.65 11.37 -28.68
C ASP A 478 -26.89 12.20 -28.35
N PHE A 479 -26.71 13.51 -28.21
CA PHE A 479 -27.76 14.42 -27.81
C PHE A 479 -28.87 14.51 -28.88
N ARG A 480 -28.68 13.87 -30.05
CA ARG A 480 -29.77 13.63 -31.02
C ARG A 480 -30.82 12.64 -30.49
N LYS A 481 -30.43 11.66 -29.64
CA LYS A 481 -31.35 10.74 -28.95
C LYS A 481 -31.93 11.34 -27.66
N PHE A 482 -31.27 12.36 -27.11
CA PHE A 482 -31.75 13.14 -25.96
C PHE A 482 -31.89 14.63 -26.33
N PRO A 483 -32.87 15.00 -27.18
CA PRO A 483 -32.96 16.30 -27.87
C PRO A 483 -33.11 17.52 -26.94
N ASN A 484 -33.12 17.34 -25.62
CA ASN A 484 -33.29 18.39 -24.62
C ASN A 484 -32.12 18.48 -23.63
N LYS A 485 -30.91 18.02 -23.96
CA LYS A 485 -29.77 18.10 -23.03
C LYS A 485 -28.50 18.51 -23.74
N SER A 486 -27.74 19.44 -23.16
CA SER A 486 -26.40 19.83 -23.61
C SER A 486 -25.36 19.44 -22.59
N ALA A 487 -24.20 18.95 -23.05
CA ALA A 487 -23.00 18.96 -22.24
C ALA A 487 -22.57 20.43 -22.04
N GLU A 488 -22.84 20.99 -20.86
CA GLU A 488 -22.43 22.37 -20.53
C GLU A 488 -20.98 22.40 -20.03
N ASN A 489 -20.06 21.78 -20.76
CA ASN A 489 -18.64 21.94 -20.46
C ASN A 489 -18.23 23.40 -20.74
N LEU A 490 -17.47 24.02 -19.82
CA LEU A 490 -17.13 25.44 -19.89
C LEU A 490 -15.61 25.64 -19.91
N TRP A 491 -15.13 26.42 -20.89
CA TRP A 491 -13.76 26.89 -21.02
C TRP A 491 -13.65 28.34 -20.54
N ASP A 492 -13.71 28.51 -19.23
CA ASP A 492 -13.82 29.81 -18.55
C ASP A 492 -12.47 30.23 -17.95
N GLY A 493 -11.43 30.15 -18.78
CA GLY A 493 -10.05 30.46 -18.42
C GLY A 493 -9.27 31.09 -19.57
N SER A 494 -7.98 31.31 -19.38
CA SER A 494 -7.04 31.89 -20.34
C SER A 494 -5.89 30.94 -20.64
N LEU A 495 -5.36 31.01 -21.86
CA LEU A 495 -4.14 30.26 -22.20
C LEU A 495 -2.92 30.88 -21.51
N SER A 496 -2.01 30.03 -21.02
CA SER A 496 -0.72 30.46 -20.47
C SER A 496 0.04 31.35 -21.47
N SER A 497 0.81 32.31 -20.96
CA SER A 497 1.65 33.20 -21.77
C SER A 497 2.95 32.54 -22.27
N GLU A 498 3.28 31.34 -21.78
CA GLU A 498 4.53 30.63 -22.08
C GLU A 498 4.73 30.31 -23.57
N ILE A 499 5.99 30.36 -24.03
CA ILE A 499 6.42 30.27 -25.44
C ILE A 499 6.92 28.85 -25.73
N GLY A 500 6.54 28.27 -26.87
CA GLY A 500 7.16 27.03 -27.40
C GLY A 500 6.30 25.77 -27.38
N THR A 501 5.09 25.81 -26.82
CA THR A 501 4.18 24.65 -26.76
C THR A 501 2.90 24.85 -27.56
N THR A 502 2.35 23.75 -28.07
CA THR A 502 1.05 23.72 -28.75
C THR A 502 -0.08 23.77 -27.70
N LYS A 503 -0.57 24.98 -27.41
CA LYS A 503 -1.62 25.28 -26.42
C LYS A 503 -2.96 25.60 -27.08
N ALA A 504 -4.07 25.13 -26.50
CA ALA A 504 -5.43 25.47 -26.94
C ALA A 504 -6.45 25.22 -25.83
N HIS A 505 -7.60 25.90 -25.88
CA HIS A 505 -8.67 25.61 -24.93
C HIS A 505 -9.20 24.18 -25.10
N ALA A 506 -9.25 23.70 -26.36
CA ALA A 506 -9.53 22.31 -26.66
C ALA A 506 -8.56 21.81 -27.75
N ARG A 507 -7.79 20.76 -27.46
CA ARG A 507 -6.79 20.19 -28.36
C ARG A 507 -7.05 18.70 -28.60
N ASN A 508 -7.07 18.31 -29.86
CA ASN A 508 -7.11 16.93 -30.31
C ASN A 508 -5.84 16.63 -31.13
N ALA A 509 -4.91 15.90 -30.55
CA ALA A 509 -3.61 15.59 -31.14
C ALA A 509 -3.64 14.43 -32.13
N ASN A 510 -4.76 13.69 -32.23
CA ASN A 510 -4.91 12.60 -33.19
C ASN A 510 -4.68 13.10 -34.62
N SER A 511 -3.87 12.39 -35.40
CA SER A 511 -3.66 12.66 -36.84
C SER A 511 -4.77 12.04 -37.70
N ASP A 512 -5.25 10.85 -37.34
CA ASP A 512 -6.30 10.11 -38.06
C ASP A 512 -7.69 10.75 -37.87
N LEU A 513 -8.37 11.01 -38.99
CA LEU A 513 -9.73 11.56 -39.03
C LEU A 513 -10.79 10.62 -38.44
N ARG A 514 -10.59 9.30 -38.54
CA ARG A 514 -11.46 8.27 -37.95
C ARG A 514 -11.44 8.40 -36.42
N VAL A 515 -10.26 8.46 -35.82
CA VAL A 515 -10.08 8.64 -34.36
C VAL A 515 -10.66 9.98 -33.91
N ARG A 516 -10.46 11.07 -34.67
CA ARG A 516 -11.08 12.37 -34.38
C ARG A 516 -12.62 12.32 -34.39
N ARG A 517 -13.23 11.58 -35.33
CA ARG A 517 -14.69 11.43 -35.41
C ARG A 517 -15.27 10.60 -34.26
N ARG A 518 -14.52 9.62 -33.75
CA ARG A 518 -14.91 8.81 -32.58
C ARG A 518 -14.82 9.60 -31.27
N SER A 519 -14.01 10.64 -31.25
CA SER A 519 -13.77 11.53 -30.11
C SER A 519 -14.48 12.88 -30.28
N GLN A 520 -15.81 12.87 -30.42
CA GLN A 520 -16.62 14.08 -30.65
C GLN A 520 -17.15 14.74 -29.37
N VAL A 521 -16.78 16.00 -29.13
CA VAL A 521 -17.27 16.82 -28.01
C VAL A 521 -18.45 17.67 -28.50
N TRP A 522 -19.47 17.82 -27.66
CA TRP A 522 -20.63 18.67 -27.94
C TRP A 522 -20.65 19.87 -26.99
N ALA A 523 -20.78 21.06 -27.55
CA ALA A 523 -20.91 22.33 -26.83
C ALA A 523 -22.36 22.81 -26.84
N GLY A 524 -22.77 23.48 -25.75
CA GLY A 524 -24.11 24.07 -25.60
C GLY A 524 -24.37 25.31 -26.47
N GLY A 525 -23.37 25.80 -27.20
CA GLY A 525 -23.50 26.96 -28.10
C GLY A 525 -22.17 27.33 -28.75
N CYS A 526 -22.18 28.35 -29.62
CA CYS A 526 -20.99 28.87 -30.32
C CYS A 526 -20.28 30.02 -29.59
N SER A 527 -20.75 30.42 -28.40
CA SER A 527 -20.18 31.52 -27.62
C SER A 527 -19.36 30.99 -26.45
N ALA A 528 -18.24 31.66 -26.15
CA ALA A 528 -17.54 31.44 -24.90
C ALA A 528 -18.47 31.73 -23.69
N PRO A 529 -18.33 31.01 -22.57
CA PRO A 529 -17.35 29.95 -22.32
C PRO A 529 -17.80 28.55 -22.79
N SER A 530 -18.99 28.39 -23.38
CA SER A 530 -19.49 27.08 -23.86
C SER A 530 -18.79 26.61 -25.14
N TRP A 531 -18.30 27.52 -25.99
CA TRP A 531 -17.43 27.19 -27.12
C TRP A 531 -15.98 27.58 -26.76
N PRO A 532 -15.00 26.68 -26.92
CA PRO A 532 -13.60 27.00 -26.61
C PRO A 532 -13.09 28.15 -27.51
N PRO A 533 -12.50 29.21 -26.95
CA PRO A 533 -11.98 30.34 -27.75
C PRO A 533 -10.86 29.96 -28.74
N SER A 534 -10.13 28.88 -28.47
CA SER A 534 -9.06 28.33 -29.32
C SER A 534 -9.18 26.81 -29.37
N ILE A 535 -9.23 26.26 -30.58
CA ILE A 535 -9.40 24.83 -30.85
C ILE A 535 -8.26 24.38 -31.75
N LEU A 536 -7.64 23.24 -31.44
CA LEU A 536 -6.64 22.58 -32.28
C LEU A 536 -7.06 21.13 -32.59
N PRO A 537 -7.08 20.70 -33.87
CA PRO A 537 -6.90 21.50 -35.08
C PRO A 537 -7.94 22.61 -35.20
N SER A 538 -7.58 23.71 -35.86
CA SER A 538 -8.47 24.88 -35.99
C SER A 538 -9.82 24.48 -36.58
N GLN A 539 -10.89 24.92 -35.92
CA GLN A 539 -12.24 24.56 -36.31
C GLN A 539 -13.21 25.72 -36.05
N ALA A 540 -14.06 26.02 -37.03
CA ALA A 540 -15.17 26.95 -36.86
C ALA A 540 -16.37 26.26 -36.17
N CYS A 541 -17.26 27.07 -35.59
CA CYS A 541 -18.50 26.53 -35.03
C CYS A 541 -19.37 25.89 -36.12
N SER A 542 -20.15 24.86 -35.77
CA SER A 542 -21.17 24.16 -36.61
C SER A 542 -20.69 23.37 -37.85
N THR A 543 -19.39 23.31 -38.12
CA THR A 543 -18.81 22.59 -39.29
C THR A 543 -17.76 21.56 -38.89
N GLY A 544 -17.89 21.02 -37.68
CA GLY A 544 -16.80 20.32 -37.00
C GLY A 544 -16.65 18.84 -37.26
N LEU A 545 -15.40 18.37 -37.22
CA LEU A 545 -15.06 16.95 -37.27
C LEU A 545 -15.13 16.31 -35.88
N TRP A 546 -14.68 17.04 -34.85
CA TRP A 546 -14.58 16.54 -33.48
C TRP A 546 -15.22 17.48 -32.44
N MET A 547 -15.53 18.74 -32.79
CA MET A 547 -16.26 19.67 -31.93
C MET A 547 -17.59 20.06 -32.58
N ASN A 548 -18.72 19.79 -31.93
CA ASN A 548 -20.06 20.04 -32.47
C ASN A 548 -20.90 20.90 -31.51
N THR A 549 -22.00 21.48 -32.02
CA THR A 549 -22.97 22.22 -31.20
C THR A 549 -24.35 21.58 -31.26
N ILE A 550 -25.13 21.77 -30.20
CA ILE A 550 -26.56 21.47 -30.22
C ILE A 550 -27.38 22.73 -29.92
N SER A 551 -28.60 22.78 -30.46
CA SER A 551 -29.47 23.96 -30.39
C SER A 551 -30.33 24.07 -29.12
N ASN A 552 -30.36 23.02 -28.28
CA ASN A 552 -31.24 22.94 -27.11
C ASN A 552 -30.40 22.84 -25.82
N SER A 553 -30.24 23.96 -25.11
CA SER A 553 -29.66 24.00 -23.77
C SER A 553 -30.75 23.77 -22.73
N TYR A 554 -30.66 22.69 -21.96
CA TYR A 554 -31.44 22.54 -20.74
C TYR A 554 -30.49 22.58 -19.55
N ALA A 555 -30.62 23.65 -18.76
CA ALA A 555 -29.84 23.88 -17.56
C ALA A 555 -30.45 23.10 -16.37
N ALA A 556 -30.40 21.76 -16.43
CA ALA A 556 -30.57 20.99 -15.21
C ALA A 556 -29.33 21.25 -14.31
N PRO A 557 -29.51 21.48 -13.00
CA PRO A 557 -28.37 21.50 -12.08
C PRO A 557 -27.53 20.23 -12.28
N CYS A 558 -26.23 20.38 -12.43
CA CYS A 558 -25.33 19.30 -12.84
C CYS A 558 -25.53 17.98 -12.04
N LEU A 559 -25.67 18.07 -10.72
CA LEU A 559 -25.86 16.92 -9.83
C LEU A 559 -27.26 16.27 -9.91
N SER A 560 -28.21 16.90 -10.60
CA SER A 560 -29.55 16.38 -10.82
C SER A 560 -29.73 15.73 -12.19
N ASP A 561 -28.70 15.76 -13.06
CA ASP A 561 -28.77 15.07 -14.34
C ASP A 561 -28.64 13.54 -14.12
N PRO A 562 -29.62 12.73 -14.60
CA PRO A 562 -29.52 11.26 -14.60
C PRO A 562 -28.23 10.66 -15.14
N GLN A 563 -27.55 11.34 -16.08
CA GLN A 563 -26.26 10.89 -16.62
C GLN A 563 -25.09 11.09 -15.66
N CYS A 564 -25.29 11.89 -14.61
CA CYS A 564 -24.34 12.16 -13.53
C CYS A 564 -24.74 11.49 -12.21
N ILE A 565 -25.78 10.65 -12.20
CA ILE A 565 -26.17 9.86 -11.03
C ILE A 565 -25.26 8.64 -10.96
N ILE A 566 -24.72 8.39 -9.76
CA ILE A 566 -23.99 7.17 -9.44
C ILE A 566 -25.03 6.06 -9.22
N PRO A 567 -25.00 4.96 -9.99
CA PRO A 567 -25.91 3.84 -9.75
C PRO A 567 -25.56 3.14 -8.43
N SER A 568 -26.49 2.36 -7.86
CA SER A 568 -26.19 1.54 -6.68
C SER A 568 -25.06 0.55 -6.99
N SER A 569 -24.34 0.13 -5.95
CA SER A 569 -23.12 -0.69 -6.07
C SER A 569 -23.31 -1.97 -6.88
N GLU A 570 -24.49 -2.59 -6.79
CA GLU A 570 -24.87 -3.80 -7.52
C GLU A 570 -24.99 -3.60 -9.04
N PHE A 571 -25.16 -2.35 -9.50
CA PHE A 571 -25.25 -2.00 -10.92
C PHE A 571 -23.99 -1.29 -11.44
N ARG A 572 -22.96 -1.10 -10.59
CA ARG A 572 -21.65 -0.61 -11.03
C ARG A 572 -20.89 -1.76 -11.69
N ASN A 573 -20.10 -1.45 -12.73
CA ASN A 573 -19.36 -2.44 -13.56
C ASN A 573 -20.21 -3.25 -14.56
N ILE A 574 -21.42 -2.80 -14.91
CA ILE A 574 -22.25 -3.42 -15.96
C ILE A 574 -21.95 -2.75 -17.32
N PRO A 575 -21.57 -3.51 -18.36
CA PRO A 575 -21.44 -2.98 -19.72
C PRO A 575 -22.75 -2.38 -20.22
N ASP A 576 -22.69 -1.40 -21.12
CA ASP A 576 -23.89 -0.82 -21.72
C ASP A 576 -24.62 -1.80 -22.65
N ASN A 577 -25.94 -1.65 -22.76
CA ASN A 577 -26.83 -2.58 -23.48
C ASN A 577 -27.19 -2.12 -24.91
N TYR A 578 -26.29 -1.39 -25.58
CA TYR A 578 -26.50 -0.94 -26.96
C TYR A 578 -25.16 -0.90 -27.70
N LEU A 579 -25.15 -1.22 -28.99
CA LEU A 579 -23.93 -1.15 -29.81
C LEU A 579 -23.61 0.28 -30.26
N THR A 580 -22.31 0.56 -30.38
CA THR A 580 -21.75 1.82 -30.88
C THR A 580 -21.00 1.61 -32.19
N GLN A 581 -20.71 2.69 -32.91
CA GLN A 581 -19.83 2.59 -34.09
C GLN A 581 -18.44 2.06 -33.72
N THR A 582 -17.92 2.43 -32.53
CA THR A 582 -16.65 1.88 -32.04
C THR A 582 -16.70 0.34 -31.92
N ASP A 583 -17.84 -0.23 -31.52
CA ASP A 583 -18.01 -1.69 -31.43
C ASP A 583 -17.92 -2.36 -32.80
N GLU A 584 -18.57 -1.78 -33.81
CA GLU A 584 -18.48 -2.27 -35.19
C GLU A 584 -17.04 -2.17 -35.71
N ASP A 585 -16.36 -1.06 -35.44
CA ASP A 585 -14.99 -0.83 -35.88
C ASP A 585 -14.01 -1.81 -35.21
N ILE A 586 -14.20 -2.09 -33.92
CA ILE A 586 -13.47 -3.14 -33.18
C ILE A 586 -13.71 -4.50 -33.83
N SER A 587 -14.96 -4.83 -34.19
CA SER A 587 -15.29 -6.11 -34.83
C SER A 587 -14.60 -6.32 -36.19
N HIS A 588 -14.24 -5.23 -36.87
CA HIS A 588 -13.52 -5.24 -38.14
C HIS A 588 -11.99 -5.12 -38.01
N GLY A 589 -11.46 -4.88 -36.81
CA GLY A 589 -10.02 -4.67 -36.61
C GLY A 589 -9.53 -3.25 -36.94
N GLU A 590 -10.44 -2.27 -37.09
CA GLU A 590 -10.09 -0.94 -37.62
C GLU A 590 -9.34 -0.02 -36.65
N LEU A 591 -9.21 -0.39 -35.37
CA LEU A 591 -8.42 0.40 -34.41
C LEU A 591 -6.91 0.14 -34.56
N ALA A 592 -6.52 -1.02 -35.10
CA ALA A 592 -5.13 -1.47 -35.22
C ALA A 592 -4.24 -0.56 -36.09
N ASP A 593 -4.82 0.08 -37.11
CA ASP A 593 -4.09 0.88 -38.12
C ASP A 593 -3.57 2.24 -37.61
N ASN A 594 -3.78 2.58 -36.33
CA ASN A 594 -3.36 3.86 -35.75
C ASN A 594 -2.05 3.72 -34.95
N ASP A 595 -1.41 4.85 -34.64
CA ASP A 595 -0.32 4.86 -33.66
C ASP A 595 -0.81 4.26 -32.34
N PHE A 596 -0.11 3.23 -31.84
CA PHE A 596 -0.50 2.43 -30.67
C PHE A 596 -1.87 1.73 -30.79
N GLY A 597 -2.37 1.58 -32.02
CA GLY A 597 -3.68 1.02 -32.35
C GLY A 597 -3.86 -0.44 -31.99
N ASN A 598 -2.77 -1.22 -31.96
CA ASN A 598 -2.82 -2.64 -31.58
C ASN A 598 -3.33 -2.84 -30.15
N VAL A 599 -2.88 -2.01 -29.20
CA VAL A 599 -3.36 -2.03 -27.81
C VAL A 599 -4.82 -1.60 -27.75
N ALA A 600 -5.18 -0.50 -28.42
CA ALA A 600 -6.56 -0.03 -28.47
C ALA A 600 -7.51 -1.11 -29.03
N GLN A 601 -7.07 -1.82 -30.08
CA GLN A 601 -7.81 -2.91 -30.71
C GLN A 601 -7.97 -4.11 -29.78
N TRP A 602 -6.88 -4.58 -29.16
CA TRP A 602 -6.92 -5.74 -28.26
C TRP A 602 -7.81 -5.50 -27.03
N GLU A 603 -7.65 -4.35 -26.37
CA GLU A 603 -8.49 -3.99 -25.21
C GLU A 603 -9.95 -3.77 -25.62
N GLY A 604 -10.19 -3.23 -26.81
CA GLY A 604 -11.53 -3.10 -27.39
C GLY A 604 -12.19 -4.46 -27.64
N ILE A 605 -11.45 -5.42 -28.19
CA ILE A 605 -11.93 -6.80 -28.44
C ILE A 605 -12.38 -7.46 -27.13
N LYS A 606 -11.55 -7.41 -26.09
CA LYS A 606 -11.89 -7.99 -24.77
C LYS A 606 -13.18 -7.38 -24.21
N PHE A 607 -13.31 -6.06 -24.29
CA PHE A 607 -14.48 -5.34 -23.79
C PHE A 607 -15.75 -5.60 -24.61
N LEU A 608 -15.65 -5.64 -25.94
CA LEU A 608 -16.78 -5.97 -26.81
C LEU A 608 -17.24 -7.41 -26.57
N TYR A 609 -16.33 -8.35 -26.42
CA TYR A 609 -16.67 -9.74 -26.13
C TYR A 609 -17.38 -9.88 -24.77
N ASP A 610 -16.89 -9.21 -23.72
CA ASP A 610 -17.55 -9.19 -22.41
C ASP A 610 -18.97 -8.62 -22.51
N LYS A 611 -19.15 -7.50 -23.22
CA LYS A 611 -20.46 -6.88 -23.47
C LYS A 611 -21.45 -7.83 -24.15
N LEU A 612 -21.03 -8.56 -25.18
CA LEU A 612 -21.90 -9.50 -25.90
C LEU A 612 -22.29 -10.71 -25.07
N ASN A 613 -21.40 -11.18 -24.18
CA ASN A 613 -21.75 -12.24 -23.22
C ASN A 613 -22.68 -11.73 -22.12
N TYR A 614 -22.55 -10.46 -21.71
CA TYR A 614 -23.44 -9.85 -20.72
C TYR A 614 -24.83 -9.53 -21.28
N HIS A 615 -24.90 -9.08 -22.54
CA HIS A 615 -26.13 -8.72 -23.26
C HIS A 615 -26.27 -9.55 -24.54
N PRO A 616 -26.66 -10.84 -24.44
CA PRO A 616 -26.83 -11.71 -25.60
C PRO A 616 -27.85 -11.19 -26.62
N GLU A 617 -28.77 -10.30 -26.23
CA GLU A 617 -29.71 -9.64 -27.14
C GLU A 617 -29.05 -8.70 -28.15
N LEU A 618 -27.77 -8.37 -27.97
CA LEU A 618 -26.97 -7.61 -28.94
C LEU A 618 -26.41 -8.49 -30.05
N ILE A 619 -26.41 -9.81 -29.88
CA ILE A 619 -26.04 -10.78 -30.91
C ILE A 619 -27.22 -10.89 -31.91
N ASP A 620 -26.94 -11.15 -33.17
CA ASP A 620 -27.85 -11.16 -34.33
C ASP A 620 -28.39 -9.76 -34.72
N THR A 621 -27.74 -8.69 -34.26
CA THR A 621 -28.15 -7.32 -34.61
C THR A 621 -27.34 -6.73 -35.75
N ILE A 622 -26.05 -7.08 -35.86
CA ILE A 622 -25.11 -6.55 -36.87
C ILE A 622 -24.19 -7.70 -37.31
N ASN A 623 -24.24 -8.06 -38.60
CA ASN A 623 -23.51 -9.21 -39.15
C ASN A 623 -22.00 -9.26 -38.82
N SER A 624 -21.33 -8.10 -38.74
CA SER A 624 -19.90 -8.02 -38.41
C SER A 624 -19.62 -8.38 -36.96
N ILE A 625 -20.47 -7.91 -36.04
CA ILE A 625 -20.43 -8.23 -34.61
C ILE A 625 -20.70 -9.72 -34.40
N ASP A 626 -21.66 -10.27 -35.15
CA ASP A 626 -22.00 -11.70 -35.06
C ASP A 626 -20.84 -12.58 -35.55
N SER A 627 -20.19 -12.17 -36.64
CA SER A 627 -18.99 -12.86 -37.15
C SER A 627 -17.85 -12.79 -36.15
N PHE A 628 -17.59 -11.60 -35.60
CA PHE A 628 -16.59 -11.38 -34.55
C PHE A 628 -16.84 -12.25 -33.31
N TYR A 629 -18.09 -12.33 -32.83
CA TYR A 629 -18.44 -13.13 -31.65
C TYR A 629 -18.15 -14.61 -31.89
N ASN A 630 -18.60 -15.15 -33.03
CA ASN A 630 -18.40 -16.55 -33.39
C ASN A 630 -16.91 -16.90 -33.57
N GLU A 631 -16.10 -16.00 -34.13
CA GLU A 631 -14.65 -16.18 -34.23
C GLU A 631 -13.96 -16.11 -32.86
N SER A 632 -14.40 -15.19 -31.99
CA SER A 632 -13.85 -15.00 -30.64
C SER A 632 -14.08 -16.20 -29.74
N VAL A 633 -15.22 -16.90 -29.88
CA VAL A 633 -15.50 -18.17 -29.19
C VAL A 633 -14.45 -19.24 -29.50
N ALA A 634 -13.87 -19.22 -30.70
CA ALA A 634 -12.94 -20.25 -31.17
C ALA A 634 -11.45 -19.88 -30.96
N ASN A 635 -11.13 -18.70 -30.43
CA ASN A 635 -9.75 -18.21 -30.31
C ASN A 635 -9.36 -17.85 -28.86
N ASN A 636 -8.20 -17.22 -28.68
CA ASN A 636 -7.66 -16.87 -27.36
C ASN A 636 -8.53 -15.84 -26.60
N VAL A 637 -9.35 -15.03 -27.29
CA VAL A 637 -10.21 -14.02 -26.65
C VAL A 637 -11.17 -14.66 -25.68
N HIS A 638 -11.85 -15.75 -26.06
CA HIS A 638 -12.74 -16.47 -25.15
C HIS A 638 -11.98 -17.10 -23.97
N LYS A 639 -10.76 -17.58 -24.18
CA LYS A 639 -9.93 -18.16 -23.11
C LYS A 639 -9.53 -17.10 -22.08
N TYR A 640 -9.03 -15.95 -22.52
CA TYR A 640 -8.73 -14.83 -21.62
C TYR A 640 -9.98 -14.31 -20.92
N TYR A 641 -11.11 -14.19 -21.63
CA TYR A 641 -12.40 -13.85 -21.04
C TYR A 641 -12.78 -14.83 -19.92
N THR A 642 -12.61 -16.13 -20.15
CA THR A 642 -12.88 -17.17 -19.15
C THR A 642 -11.97 -17.01 -17.94
N ILE A 643 -10.68 -16.74 -18.14
CA ILE A 643 -9.73 -16.46 -17.04
C ILE A 643 -10.16 -15.22 -16.24
N TYR A 644 -10.48 -14.10 -16.89
CA TYR A 644 -10.94 -12.89 -16.19
C TYR A 644 -12.26 -13.12 -15.46
N ASN A 645 -13.18 -13.89 -16.03
CA ASN A 645 -14.41 -14.30 -15.33
C ASN A 645 -14.13 -15.23 -14.15
N CYS A 646 -13.19 -16.17 -14.27
CA CYS A 646 -12.72 -16.97 -13.14
C CYS A 646 -12.15 -16.07 -12.05
N ILE A 647 -11.29 -15.11 -12.39
CA ILE A 647 -10.77 -14.11 -11.46
C ILE A 647 -11.95 -13.37 -10.81
N LEU A 648 -12.89 -12.78 -11.55
CA LEU A 648 -14.04 -12.07 -10.98
C LEU A 648 -14.95 -12.97 -10.12
N ASN A 649 -15.14 -14.24 -10.50
CA ASN A 649 -15.99 -15.20 -9.80
C ASN A 649 -15.29 -15.84 -8.58
N THR A 650 -13.96 -15.86 -8.53
CA THR A 650 -13.18 -16.33 -7.35
C THR A 650 -13.63 -15.65 -6.08
N PHE A 651 -14.15 -14.44 -6.24
CA PHE A 651 -14.49 -13.57 -5.12
C PHE A 651 -15.95 -13.11 -5.14
N LYS A 652 -16.78 -13.71 -6.01
CA LYS A 652 -18.22 -13.87 -5.71
C LYS A 652 -18.35 -15.00 -4.70
N ILE A 653 -17.76 -14.80 -3.53
CA ILE A 653 -18.10 -15.56 -2.34
C ILE A 653 -19.61 -15.42 -2.18
N ASP A 654 -20.32 -16.53 -2.00
CA ASP A 654 -21.79 -16.55 -1.93
C ASP A 654 -22.28 -15.42 -1.02
N THR A 655 -23.31 -14.68 -1.45
CA THR A 655 -23.93 -13.61 -0.66
C THR A 655 -24.30 -14.10 0.74
N VAL A 656 -24.53 -15.40 0.92
CA VAL A 656 -24.69 -16.06 2.22
C VAL A 656 -23.45 -15.91 3.11
N HIS A 657 -22.25 -16.19 2.59
CA HIS A 657 -20.99 -16.06 3.32
C HIS A 657 -20.65 -14.61 3.64
N ILE A 658 -20.87 -13.67 2.71
CA ILE A 658 -20.67 -12.23 2.98
C ILE A 658 -21.63 -11.76 4.09
N LYS A 659 -22.92 -12.09 4.00
CA LYS A 659 -23.90 -11.75 5.04
C LYS A 659 -23.59 -12.40 6.38
N LEU A 660 -23.06 -13.62 6.36
CA LEU A 660 -22.62 -14.30 7.58
C LEU A 660 -21.41 -13.61 8.17
N LEU A 661 -20.42 -13.21 7.34
CA LEU A 661 -19.26 -12.43 7.77
C LEU A 661 -19.71 -11.10 8.39
N ASP A 662 -20.59 -10.36 7.72
CA ASP A 662 -21.16 -9.10 8.20
C ASP A 662 -21.91 -9.30 9.53
N SER A 663 -22.73 -10.35 9.64
CA SER A 663 -23.47 -10.67 10.87
C SER A 663 -22.56 -11.08 12.03
N LEU A 664 -21.50 -11.86 11.77
CA LEU A 664 -20.51 -12.24 12.77
C LEU A 664 -19.73 -11.00 13.23
N ASN A 665 -19.34 -10.16 12.28
CA ASN A 665 -18.67 -8.91 12.50
C ASN A 665 -19.53 -7.94 13.35
N GLU A 666 -20.82 -7.78 13.05
CA GLU A 666 -21.74 -6.98 13.86
C GLU A 666 -21.90 -7.54 15.28
N SER A 667 -22.02 -8.87 15.40
CA SER A 667 -22.11 -9.51 16.71
C SER A 667 -20.84 -9.30 17.56
N VAL A 668 -19.66 -9.36 16.95
CA VAL A 668 -18.39 -9.12 17.66
C VAL A 668 -18.27 -7.66 18.10
N ASP A 669 -18.69 -6.70 17.28
CA ASP A 669 -18.67 -5.28 17.67
C ASP A 669 -19.57 -5.01 18.88
N ILE A 670 -20.79 -5.55 18.87
CA ILE A 670 -21.73 -5.42 20.00
C ILE A 670 -21.11 -5.98 21.29
N LEU A 671 -20.51 -7.17 21.20
CA LEU A 671 -19.85 -7.79 22.36
C LEU A 671 -18.66 -6.96 22.85
N ILE A 672 -17.89 -6.35 21.95
CA ILE A 672 -16.79 -5.44 22.32
C ILE A 672 -17.32 -4.19 22.99
N ASP A 673 -18.38 -3.57 22.48
CA ASP A 673 -18.99 -2.39 23.10
C ASP A 673 -19.53 -2.73 24.50
N GLU A 674 -20.11 -3.91 24.68
CA GLU A 674 -20.50 -4.41 26.00
C GLU A 674 -19.29 -4.62 26.92
N VAL A 675 -18.20 -5.24 26.44
CA VAL A 675 -16.94 -5.37 27.18
C VAL A 675 -16.38 -4.00 27.56
N ASN A 676 -16.46 -3.02 26.67
CA ASN A 676 -15.99 -1.65 26.90
C ASN A 676 -16.79 -0.97 28.00
N GLY A 677 -18.12 -1.03 27.93
CA GLY A 677 -19.00 -0.48 28.97
C GLY A 677 -18.77 -1.14 30.33
N GLN A 678 -18.61 -2.46 30.36
CA GLN A 678 -18.28 -3.19 31.58
C GLN A 678 -16.87 -2.82 32.11
N THR A 679 -15.93 -2.55 31.22
CA THR A 679 -14.58 -2.12 31.61
C THR A 679 -14.58 -0.72 32.23
N GLU A 680 -15.36 0.21 31.68
CA GLU A 680 -15.53 1.55 32.28
C GLU A 680 -16.14 1.46 33.69
N GLU A 681 -17.17 0.61 33.86
CA GLU A 681 -17.77 0.34 35.16
C GLU A 681 -16.73 -0.27 36.12
N TYR A 682 -15.96 -1.26 35.65
CA TYR A 682 -14.89 -1.91 36.40
C TYR A 682 -13.81 -0.92 36.89
N LEU A 683 -13.43 0.04 36.05
CA LEU A 683 -12.43 1.08 36.38
C LEU A 683 -12.97 2.12 37.37
N SER A 684 -14.27 2.39 37.33
CA SER A 684 -14.93 3.36 38.22
C SER A 684 -15.23 2.83 39.63
N ASP A 685 -15.30 1.50 39.80
CA ASP A 685 -15.69 0.88 41.06
C ASP A 685 -14.48 0.61 42.00
N THR A 686 -14.64 0.97 43.27
CA THR A 686 -13.61 0.75 44.30
C THR A 686 -13.75 -0.61 45.02
N SER A 687 -14.91 -1.25 44.94
CA SER A 687 -15.25 -2.52 45.57
C SER A 687 -14.60 -3.71 44.87
N ILE A 688 -13.88 -4.53 45.62
CA ILE A 688 -13.22 -5.73 45.08
C ILE A 688 -14.21 -6.82 44.66
N VAL A 689 -15.31 -6.99 45.41
CA VAL A 689 -16.33 -8.01 45.15
C VAL A 689 -17.12 -7.69 43.87
N VAL A 690 -17.43 -6.41 43.67
CA VAL A 690 -18.13 -5.96 42.46
C VAL A 690 -17.21 -6.11 41.25
N ARG A 691 -15.96 -5.69 41.37
CA ARG A 691 -14.94 -5.91 40.33
C ARG A 691 -14.75 -7.38 39.98
N ASP A 692 -14.73 -8.31 40.95
CA ASP A 692 -14.65 -9.75 40.67
C ASP A 692 -15.87 -10.25 39.87
N SER A 693 -17.07 -9.75 40.16
CA SER A 693 -18.28 -10.09 39.40
C SER A 693 -18.31 -9.49 37.99
N ILE A 694 -17.91 -8.23 37.83
CA ILE A 694 -17.77 -7.58 36.52
C ILE A 694 -16.71 -8.30 35.70
N TRP A 695 -15.61 -8.71 36.33
CA TRP A 695 -14.56 -9.50 35.68
C TRP A 695 -15.07 -10.85 35.16
N ALA A 696 -15.91 -11.55 35.93
CA ALA A 696 -16.52 -12.80 35.48
C ALA A 696 -17.43 -12.58 34.26
N LEU A 697 -18.14 -11.44 34.20
CA LEU A 697 -18.95 -11.06 33.05
C LEU A 697 -18.09 -10.73 31.82
N ILE A 698 -17.05 -9.92 31.98
CA ILE A 698 -16.07 -9.62 30.92
C ILE A 698 -15.46 -10.92 30.35
N ASN A 699 -15.13 -11.87 31.22
CA ASN A 699 -14.61 -13.17 30.80
C ASN A 699 -15.63 -13.99 29.97
N ASN A 700 -16.91 -13.95 30.32
CA ASN A 700 -17.95 -14.63 29.53
C ASN A 700 -18.13 -13.97 28.16
N LEU A 701 -18.20 -12.64 28.11
CA LEU A 701 -18.29 -11.89 26.85
C LEU A 701 -17.08 -12.15 25.94
N ASN A 702 -15.88 -12.22 26.53
CA ASN A 702 -14.67 -12.63 25.81
C ASN A 702 -14.75 -14.07 25.30
N GLY A 703 -15.40 -14.98 26.02
CA GLY A 703 -15.70 -16.34 25.55
C GLY A 703 -16.61 -16.33 24.32
N ASP A 704 -17.70 -15.56 24.34
CA ASP A 704 -18.62 -15.43 23.21
C ASP A 704 -17.94 -14.79 21.98
N ILE A 705 -17.03 -13.83 22.21
CA ILE A 705 -16.17 -13.26 21.15
C ILE A 705 -15.29 -14.35 20.53
N LEU A 706 -14.69 -15.23 21.33
CA LEU A 706 -13.86 -16.33 20.83
C LEU A 706 -14.68 -17.34 20.01
N ASP A 707 -15.88 -17.70 20.46
CA ASP A 707 -16.77 -18.63 19.75
C ASP A 707 -17.20 -18.08 18.38
N ASN A 708 -17.61 -16.80 18.32
CA ASN A 708 -17.94 -16.13 17.05
C ASN A 708 -16.73 -16.08 16.11
N ARG A 709 -15.52 -15.97 16.67
CA ARG A 709 -14.28 -15.92 15.87
C ARG A 709 -13.88 -17.27 15.31
N GLU A 710 -14.08 -18.38 16.00
CA GLU A 710 -13.87 -19.72 15.43
C GLU A 710 -14.70 -19.94 14.17
N ILE A 711 -15.94 -19.40 14.15
CA ILE A 711 -16.80 -19.42 12.97
C ILE A 711 -16.23 -18.52 11.86
N TYR A 712 -15.79 -17.31 12.22
CA TYR A 712 -15.14 -16.38 11.29
C TYR A 712 -13.89 -17.01 10.63
N TYR A 713 -13.03 -17.70 11.39
CA TYR A 713 -11.82 -18.33 10.85
C TYR A 713 -12.12 -19.47 9.89
N THR A 714 -13.06 -20.35 10.26
CA THR A 714 -13.50 -21.44 9.37
C THR A 714 -13.98 -20.88 8.03
N LEU A 715 -14.65 -19.73 8.07
CA LEU A 715 -15.12 -19.04 6.87
C LEU A 715 -13.96 -18.45 6.06
N THR A 716 -12.99 -17.76 6.69
CA THR A 716 -11.83 -17.20 5.97
C THR A 716 -10.93 -18.27 5.36
N ASP A 717 -10.74 -19.41 6.03
CA ASP A 717 -9.98 -20.54 5.50
C ASP A 717 -10.67 -21.13 4.26
N SER A 718 -12.00 -21.31 4.31
CA SER A 718 -12.77 -21.77 3.15
C SER A 718 -12.66 -20.81 1.94
N ILE A 719 -12.57 -19.50 2.20
CA ILE A 719 -12.35 -18.48 1.18
C ILE A 719 -10.95 -18.61 0.58
N GLN A 720 -9.93 -18.83 1.42
CA GLN A 720 -8.55 -18.99 0.97
C GLN A 720 -8.35 -20.27 0.15
N GLU A 721 -8.96 -21.39 0.56
CA GLU A 721 -8.95 -22.63 -0.22
C GLU A 721 -9.63 -22.45 -1.58
N ALA A 722 -10.75 -21.72 -1.63
CA ALA A 722 -11.43 -21.40 -2.88
C ALA A 722 -10.55 -20.55 -3.83
N LYS A 723 -9.78 -19.59 -3.30
CA LYS A 723 -8.80 -18.83 -4.10
C LYS A 723 -7.70 -19.71 -4.66
N HIS A 724 -7.14 -20.60 -3.83
CA HIS A 724 -6.09 -21.51 -4.27
C HIS A 724 -6.58 -22.44 -5.38
N SER A 725 -7.78 -23.00 -5.24
CA SER A 725 -8.40 -23.83 -6.27
C SER A 725 -8.66 -23.06 -7.57
N MET A 726 -9.03 -21.79 -7.50
CA MET A 726 -9.16 -20.98 -8.72
C MET A 726 -7.80 -20.63 -9.34
N ALA A 727 -6.77 -20.39 -8.53
CA ALA A 727 -5.43 -20.17 -9.05
C ALA A 727 -4.99 -21.36 -9.91
N GLU A 728 -5.21 -22.61 -9.46
CA GLU A 728 -4.96 -23.81 -10.24
C GLU A 728 -5.79 -23.84 -11.54
N MET A 729 -7.08 -23.53 -11.48
CA MET A 729 -7.93 -23.47 -12.67
C MET A 729 -7.46 -22.43 -13.70
N ILE A 730 -7.00 -21.26 -13.25
CA ILE A 730 -6.46 -20.21 -14.12
C ILE A 730 -5.17 -20.68 -14.79
N LEU A 731 -4.28 -21.34 -14.04
CA LEU A 731 -3.04 -21.89 -14.57
C LEU A 731 -3.31 -22.98 -15.63
N ASP A 732 -4.33 -23.81 -15.42
CA ASP A 732 -4.75 -24.81 -16.41
C ASP A 732 -5.24 -24.14 -17.70
N TYR A 733 -6.12 -23.14 -17.63
CA TYR A 733 -6.58 -22.41 -18.82
C TYR A 733 -5.43 -21.69 -19.54
N LEU A 734 -4.49 -21.09 -18.80
CA LEU A 734 -3.33 -20.43 -19.38
C LEU A 734 -2.44 -21.41 -20.16
N SER A 735 -2.34 -22.66 -19.70
CA SER A 735 -1.55 -23.71 -20.39
C SER A 735 -2.10 -24.07 -21.78
N GLU A 736 -3.39 -23.78 -22.04
CA GLU A 736 -4.03 -24.01 -23.33
C GLU A 736 -3.91 -22.82 -24.30
N ILE A 737 -3.37 -21.69 -23.85
CA ILE A 737 -3.20 -20.48 -24.66
C ILE A 737 -1.83 -20.53 -25.33
N THR A 738 -1.81 -20.36 -26.65
CA THR A 738 -0.58 -20.05 -27.40
C THR A 738 -0.66 -18.58 -27.79
N PRO A 739 0.09 -17.68 -27.11
CA PRO A 739 -0.02 -16.24 -27.33
C PRO A 739 0.36 -15.84 -28.75
N ASN A 740 -0.41 -14.93 -29.34
CA ASN A 740 -0.13 -14.36 -30.65
C ASN A 740 0.33 -12.91 -30.56
N GLY A 741 1.66 -12.70 -30.58
CA GLY A 741 2.28 -11.38 -30.51
C GLY A 741 2.56 -10.91 -29.09
N LEU A 742 3.08 -9.68 -28.98
CA LEU A 742 3.61 -9.13 -27.72
C LEU A 742 2.55 -9.00 -26.62
N ILE A 743 1.38 -8.45 -26.96
CA ILE A 743 0.33 -8.12 -25.97
C ILE A 743 -0.22 -9.39 -25.31
N GLU A 744 -0.57 -10.40 -26.10
CA GLU A 744 -1.02 -11.70 -25.56
C GLU A 744 0.06 -12.37 -24.73
N ASN A 745 1.34 -12.30 -25.16
CA ASN A 745 2.45 -12.89 -24.42
C ASN A 745 2.62 -12.24 -23.04
N ASN A 746 2.62 -10.91 -23.00
CA ASN A 746 2.65 -10.15 -21.75
C ASN A 746 1.47 -10.51 -20.85
N GLU A 747 0.27 -10.67 -21.44
CA GLU A 747 -0.95 -11.02 -20.72
C GLU A 747 -0.85 -12.41 -20.07
N SER A 748 -0.38 -13.40 -20.81
CA SER A 748 -0.14 -14.75 -20.28
C SER A 748 0.90 -14.79 -19.16
N ILE A 749 2.05 -14.13 -19.33
CA ILE A 749 3.10 -14.06 -18.29
C ILE A 749 2.55 -13.43 -17.02
N THR A 750 1.88 -12.29 -17.15
CA THR A 750 1.41 -11.53 -15.98
C THR A 750 0.26 -12.24 -15.28
N LEU A 751 -0.65 -12.90 -16.01
CA LEU A 751 -1.75 -13.66 -15.41
C LEU A 751 -1.27 -14.94 -14.71
N ASP A 752 -0.24 -15.63 -15.21
CA ASP A 752 0.38 -16.76 -14.51
C ASP A 752 0.93 -16.30 -13.15
N LEU A 753 1.70 -15.20 -13.15
CA LEU A 753 2.28 -14.65 -11.94
C LEU A 753 1.23 -14.05 -11.01
N TYR A 754 0.15 -13.47 -11.54
CA TYR A 754 -0.98 -13.01 -10.74
C TYR A 754 -1.64 -14.19 -10.00
N ALA A 755 -1.91 -15.30 -10.68
CA ALA A 755 -2.49 -16.48 -10.07
C ALA A 755 -1.58 -17.05 -8.96
N ARG A 756 -0.26 -17.08 -9.18
CA ARG A 756 0.70 -17.60 -8.19
C ARG A 756 0.90 -16.65 -7.01
N VAL A 757 1.16 -15.37 -7.25
CA VAL A 757 1.51 -14.40 -6.21
C VAL A 757 0.27 -13.92 -5.46
N VAL A 758 -0.75 -13.47 -6.20
CA VAL A 758 -1.91 -12.79 -5.59
C VAL A 758 -2.98 -13.77 -5.13
N LEU A 759 -3.30 -14.80 -5.94
CA LEU A 759 -4.36 -15.75 -5.58
C LEU A 759 -3.85 -16.89 -4.70
N ALA A 760 -2.71 -17.48 -5.04
CA ALA A 760 -2.13 -18.60 -4.29
C ALA A 760 -1.21 -18.18 -3.13
N GLY A 761 -0.84 -16.89 -3.02
CA GLY A 761 -0.04 -16.37 -1.90
C GLY A 761 1.44 -16.74 -1.95
N LEU A 762 2.06 -16.74 -3.13
CA LEU A 762 3.49 -17.02 -3.28
C LEU A 762 4.34 -15.82 -2.83
N ASP A 763 5.09 -15.98 -1.73
CA ASP A 763 5.87 -14.91 -1.09
C ASP A 763 7.22 -14.59 -1.76
N SER A 764 7.64 -15.34 -2.80
CA SER A 764 8.90 -15.07 -3.50
C SER A 764 8.87 -15.56 -4.95
N LEU A 765 9.58 -14.86 -5.83
CA LEU A 765 9.78 -15.24 -7.23
C LEU A 765 11.19 -15.83 -7.42
N ASN A 766 11.32 -16.82 -8.30
CA ASN A 766 12.63 -17.23 -8.78
C ASN A 766 13.19 -16.21 -9.79
N GLU A 767 14.48 -16.30 -10.14
CA GLU A 767 15.15 -15.31 -11.01
C GLU A 767 14.45 -15.17 -12.37
N THR A 768 14.03 -16.27 -12.99
CA THR A 768 13.30 -16.25 -14.28
C THR A 768 11.93 -15.58 -14.15
N GLN A 769 11.14 -15.94 -13.14
CA GLN A 769 9.82 -15.34 -12.91
C GLN A 769 9.91 -13.83 -12.64
N TYR A 770 10.93 -13.42 -11.89
CA TYR A 770 11.17 -12.01 -11.62
C TYR A 770 11.58 -11.26 -12.90
N ASP A 771 12.52 -11.80 -13.66
CA ASP A 771 13.01 -11.20 -14.90
C ASP A 771 11.87 -11.08 -15.93
N ASP A 772 11.07 -12.14 -16.13
CA ASP A 772 9.90 -12.13 -17.01
C ASP A 772 8.88 -11.04 -16.60
N LEU A 773 8.61 -10.90 -15.29
CA LEU A 773 7.71 -9.86 -14.77
C LEU A 773 8.26 -8.46 -14.96
N TYR A 774 9.56 -8.28 -14.71
CA TYR A 774 10.25 -7.00 -14.87
C TYR A 774 10.28 -6.57 -16.33
N ASP A 775 10.51 -7.49 -17.25
CA ASP A 775 10.49 -7.25 -18.69
C ASP A 775 9.11 -6.79 -19.17
N VAL A 776 8.02 -7.31 -18.59
CA VAL A 776 6.67 -6.78 -18.87
C VAL A 776 6.47 -5.41 -18.19
N ALA A 777 6.86 -5.27 -16.92
CA ALA A 777 6.64 -4.04 -16.15
C ALA A 777 7.41 -2.82 -16.70
N SER A 778 8.57 -3.05 -17.32
CA SER A 778 9.43 -2.01 -17.91
C SER A 778 9.02 -1.57 -19.31
N GLN A 779 8.02 -2.21 -19.94
CA GLN A 779 7.53 -1.80 -21.25
C GLN A 779 6.72 -0.51 -21.21
N CYS A 780 6.66 0.17 -22.36
CA CYS A 780 5.67 1.21 -22.58
C CYS A 780 4.26 0.62 -22.56
N VAL A 781 3.36 1.21 -21.76
CA VAL A 781 1.95 0.79 -21.65
C VAL A 781 1.18 0.90 -22.96
N GLN A 782 1.61 1.76 -23.89
CA GLN A 782 1.00 1.96 -25.20
C GLN A 782 1.42 0.88 -26.23
N GLU A 783 2.43 0.07 -25.90
CA GLU A 783 2.92 -1.05 -26.72
C GLU A 783 2.65 -2.41 -26.07
N GLY A 784 2.97 -2.52 -24.78
CA GLY A 784 2.84 -3.75 -24.00
C GLY A 784 1.43 -4.04 -23.47
N GLY A 785 0.51 -3.07 -23.57
CA GLY A 785 -0.90 -3.21 -23.19
C GLY A 785 -1.21 -2.85 -21.73
N THR A 786 -2.49 -2.92 -21.35
CA THR A 786 -2.96 -2.57 -19.99
C THR A 786 -2.35 -3.48 -18.91
N VAL A 787 -1.92 -4.68 -19.29
CA VAL A 787 -1.34 -5.66 -18.38
C VAL A 787 0.01 -5.23 -17.81
N VAL A 788 0.71 -4.29 -18.44
CA VAL A 788 1.91 -3.65 -17.89
C VAL A 788 1.62 -3.02 -16.52
N TYR A 789 0.44 -2.39 -16.34
CA TYR A 789 0.05 -1.86 -15.02
C TYR A 789 -0.14 -2.97 -13.98
N LEU A 790 -0.68 -4.13 -14.38
CA LEU A 790 -0.81 -5.28 -13.50
C LEU A 790 0.56 -5.87 -13.15
N ALA A 791 1.48 -5.98 -14.10
CA ALA A 791 2.83 -6.45 -13.85
C ALA A 791 3.57 -5.55 -12.85
N ARG A 792 3.44 -4.23 -12.99
CA ARG A 792 3.98 -3.24 -12.04
C ARG A 792 3.36 -3.37 -10.64
N SER A 793 2.08 -3.72 -10.57
CA SER A 793 1.41 -3.97 -9.29
C SER A 793 1.90 -5.25 -8.60
N ILE A 794 2.20 -6.30 -9.38
CA ILE A 794 2.76 -7.54 -8.83
C ILE A 794 4.21 -7.33 -8.40
N ILE A 795 5.04 -6.68 -9.22
CA ILE A 795 6.47 -6.50 -8.93
C ILE A 795 6.70 -5.60 -7.72
N SER A 796 5.78 -4.67 -7.44
CA SER A 796 5.83 -3.81 -6.26
C SER A 796 5.63 -4.56 -4.93
N ASN A 797 5.29 -5.86 -4.97
CA ASN A 797 5.36 -6.74 -3.78
C ASN A 797 6.79 -7.17 -3.44
N PHE A 798 7.71 -7.06 -4.39
CA PHE A 798 9.08 -7.57 -4.26
C PHE A 798 10.14 -6.47 -4.33
N ASP A 799 9.84 -5.38 -5.05
CA ASP A 799 10.77 -4.26 -5.22
C ASP A 799 10.05 -2.91 -5.38
N SER A 800 10.63 -1.85 -4.82
CA SER A 800 10.11 -0.49 -4.93
C SER A 800 10.66 0.20 -6.19
N LEU A 801 10.16 -0.21 -7.36
CA LEU A 801 10.56 0.34 -8.66
C LEU A 801 9.65 1.50 -9.09
N TYR A 802 10.24 2.53 -9.72
CA TYR A 802 9.51 3.61 -10.39
C TYR A 802 9.55 3.43 -11.91
N PHE A 803 8.39 3.55 -12.54
CA PHE A 803 8.22 3.46 -14.00
C PHE A 803 7.63 4.77 -14.52
N ASP A 804 8.43 5.54 -15.25
CA ASP A 804 7.98 6.78 -15.89
C ASP A 804 7.38 6.49 -17.27
N ASP A 805 6.05 6.45 -17.35
CA ASP A 805 5.35 6.22 -18.62
C ASP A 805 5.64 7.30 -19.67
N ASP A 806 5.91 8.55 -19.27
CA ASP A 806 6.19 9.61 -20.23
C ASP A 806 7.59 9.42 -20.86
N THR A 807 8.55 8.90 -20.10
CA THR A 807 9.87 8.50 -20.63
C THR A 807 9.79 7.18 -21.42
N LEU A 808 9.10 6.17 -20.88
CA LEU A 808 9.01 4.85 -21.49
C LEU A 808 8.24 4.86 -22.82
N CYS A 809 7.22 5.72 -22.95
CA CYS A 809 6.37 5.77 -24.14
C CYS A 809 6.70 6.86 -25.14
N ASN A 810 7.72 7.69 -24.90
CA ASN A 810 8.07 8.78 -25.81
C ASN A 810 9.27 8.43 -26.71
N VAL A 811 8.99 8.20 -27.99
CA VAL A 811 10.00 7.85 -28.99
C VAL A 811 10.77 9.08 -29.51
N GLU A 812 10.24 10.31 -29.38
CA GLU A 812 10.90 11.53 -29.86
C GLU A 812 12.02 12.04 -28.93
N SER A 813 12.08 11.61 -27.67
CA SER A 813 13.18 11.89 -26.74
C SER A 813 14.41 10.98 -26.93
N ILE A 814 14.24 9.81 -27.56
CA ILE A 814 15.32 8.82 -27.72
C ILE A 814 16.37 9.29 -28.74
N LEU A 815 16.08 10.29 -29.57
CA LEU A 815 17.05 10.84 -30.53
C LEU A 815 17.89 12.02 -30.00
N LEU A 816 17.67 12.50 -28.77
CA LEU A 816 18.48 13.58 -28.17
C LEU A 816 18.95 13.35 -26.72
N SER A 817 18.63 12.22 -26.08
CA SER A 817 19.21 11.84 -24.78
C SER A 817 19.81 10.45 -24.79
N ASN A 818 20.82 10.23 -25.65
CA ASN A 818 21.89 9.30 -25.27
C ASN A 818 22.68 9.97 -24.14
N ASN A 819 22.17 9.85 -22.92
CA ASN A 819 22.91 9.72 -21.67
C ASN A 819 21.94 9.84 -20.50
N ASN A 820 21.93 8.80 -19.67
CA ASN A 820 21.31 8.70 -18.35
C ASN A 820 19.80 8.47 -18.35
N HIS A 821 19.40 7.20 -18.25
CA HIS A 821 18.46 6.64 -17.27
C HIS A 821 18.07 5.22 -17.69
N VAL A 822 19.06 4.34 -17.76
CA VAL A 822 18.83 2.97 -17.29
C VAL A 822 19.30 3.04 -15.85
N ALA A 823 18.42 2.77 -14.88
CA ALA A 823 18.90 2.26 -13.60
C ALA A 823 19.55 0.91 -13.91
N SER A 824 20.78 0.94 -14.42
CA SER A 824 21.57 -0.26 -14.61
C SER A 824 21.82 -0.73 -13.19
N ARG A 825 21.07 -1.75 -12.75
CA ARG A 825 21.54 -2.60 -11.67
C ARG A 825 22.91 -3.08 -12.12
N ASN A 826 23.92 -2.44 -11.58
CA ASN A 826 25.30 -2.79 -11.77
C ASN A 826 25.54 -4.11 -11.02
N LYS A 827 24.99 -5.21 -11.54
CA LYS A 827 25.17 -6.56 -11.00
C LYS A 827 26.55 -6.99 -11.46
N VAL A 828 27.51 -6.79 -10.57
CA VAL A 828 28.82 -7.41 -10.67
C VAL A 828 28.83 -8.68 -9.85
N SER A 829 29.34 -9.76 -10.43
CA SER A 829 29.53 -11.04 -9.72
C SER A 829 30.98 -11.49 -9.80
N LEU A 830 31.43 -12.14 -8.72
CA LEU A 830 32.71 -12.81 -8.63
C LEU A 830 32.46 -14.30 -8.42
N MET A 831 32.91 -15.15 -9.34
CA MET A 831 32.77 -16.61 -9.23
C MET A 831 34.06 -17.34 -9.61
N PRO A 832 34.50 -18.37 -8.87
CA PRO A 832 33.96 -18.80 -7.58
C PRO A 832 34.30 -17.79 -6.46
N ASN A 833 33.50 -17.74 -5.41
CA ASN A 833 33.78 -16.97 -4.20
C ASN A 833 33.15 -17.69 -3.00
N PRO A 834 33.94 -18.40 -2.15
CA PRO A 834 35.40 -18.34 -2.03
C PRO A 834 36.19 -18.87 -3.24
N SER A 835 37.41 -18.37 -3.45
CA SER A 835 38.32 -18.86 -4.50
C SER A 835 39.77 -19.03 -4.01
N ASN A 836 40.49 -19.94 -4.67
CA ASN A 836 41.89 -20.25 -4.40
C ASN A 836 42.87 -19.52 -5.33
N ASN A 837 42.63 -19.44 -6.65
CA ASN A 837 43.64 -18.94 -7.60
C ASN A 837 43.11 -17.93 -8.62
N SER A 838 41.86 -18.06 -9.08
CA SER A 838 41.27 -17.10 -10.00
C SER A 838 39.78 -16.86 -9.73
N ILE A 839 39.29 -15.68 -10.11
CA ILE A 839 37.87 -15.32 -10.06
C ILE A 839 37.45 -14.81 -11.43
N SER A 840 36.27 -15.19 -11.86
CA SER A 840 35.58 -14.63 -13.00
C SER A 840 34.74 -13.44 -12.52
N LEU A 841 35.07 -12.27 -13.05
CA LEU A 841 34.34 -11.03 -12.86
C LEU A 841 33.37 -10.83 -14.02
N THR A 842 32.07 -10.85 -13.72
CA THR A 842 31.02 -10.54 -14.71
C THR A 842 30.48 -9.15 -14.42
N ILE A 843 30.45 -8.28 -15.43
CA ILE A 843 29.86 -6.94 -15.33
C ILE A 843 28.73 -6.85 -16.36
N LYS A 844 27.49 -6.82 -15.88
CA LYS A 844 26.31 -6.60 -16.75
C LYS A 844 26.21 -5.13 -17.15
N ARG A 845 27.04 -4.71 -18.10
CA ARG A 845 27.08 -3.39 -18.77
C ARG A 845 27.51 -3.56 -20.23
N ASP A 846 27.53 -2.48 -21.01
CA ASP A 846 28.00 -2.48 -22.39
C ASP A 846 29.38 -3.14 -22.54
N LEU A 847 29.48 -3.99 -23.56
CA LEU A 847 30.74 -4.67 -23.90
C LEU A 847 31.73 -3.66 -24.48
N ASN A 848 33.02 -3.83 -24.17
CA ASN A 848 34.15 -2.98 -24.58
C ASN A 848 34.28 -1.62 -23.86
N GLU A 849 33.60 -1.41 -22.74
CA GLU A 849 33.92 -0.29 -21.84
C GLU A 849 35.18 -0.58 -21.00
N LEU A 850 35.97 0.45 -20.71
CA LEU A 850 37.18 0.36 -19.89
C LEU A 850 36.84 0.53 -18.40
N PHE A 851 37.31 -0.39 -17.58
CA PHE A 851 37.14 -0.37 -16.13
C PHE A 851 38.47 -0.44 -15.40
N ILE A 852 38.51 0.13 -14.20
CA ILE A 852 39.62 -0.04 -13.25
C ILE A 852 39.09 -0.87 -12.09
N MET A 853 39.79 -1.95 -11.73
CA MET A 853 39.51 -2.73 -10.54
C MET A 853 40.63 -2.56 -9.51
N GLU A 854 40.25 -2.43 -8.24
CA GLU A 854 41.14 -2.48 -7.09
C GLU A 854 40.69 -3.57 -6.10
N ILE A 855 41.61 -4.44 -5.68
CA ILE A 855 41.40 -5.40 -4.60
C ILE A 855 42.07 -4.84 -3.34
N ILE A 856 41.29 -4.62 -2.29
CA ILE A 856 41.67 -3.89 -1.09
C ILE A 856 41.51 -4.80 0.13
N SER A 857 42.49 -4.82 1.03
CA SER A 857 42.39 -5.55 2.30
C SER A 857 41.62 -4.75 3.37
N LEU A 858 41.28 -5.40 4.49
CA LEU A 858 40.53 -4.77 5.60
C LEU A 858 41.23 -3.55 6.23
N ASP A 859 42.56 -3.46 6.11
CA ASP A 859 43.39 -2.31 6.51
C ASP A 859 43.36 -1.15 5.49
N GLN A 860 42.49 -1.23 4.47
CA GLN A 860 42.36 -0.31 3.35
C GLN A 860 43.58 -0.22 2.42
N GLN A 861 44.53 -1.15 2.51
CA GLN A 861 45.63 -1.19 1.55
C GLN A 861 45.20 -1.85 0.23
N CYS A 862 45.45 -1.17 -0.88
CA CYS A 862 45.27 -1.74 -2.22
C CYS A 862 46.34 -2.82 -2.45
N ARG A 863 45.90 -4.06 -2.68
CA ARG A 863 46.74 -5.23 -2.90
C ARG A 863 46.92 -5.55 -4.37
N LYS A 864 45.93 -5.22 -5.20
CA LYS A 864 46.00 -5.39 -6.65
C LYS A 864 45.16 -4.31 -7.33
N LYS A 865 45.70 -3.70 -8.40
CA LYS A 865 44.99 -2.75 -9.25
C LYS A 865 45.20 -3.13 -10.71
N MET A 866 44.15 -3.13 -11.51
CA MET A 866 44.25 -3.41 -12.95
C MET A 866 43.16 -2.71 -13.75
N GLU A 867 43.47 -2.45 -15.02
CA GLU A 867 42.52 -1.96 -16.01
C GLU A 867 42.12 -3.13 -16.93
N PHE A 868 40.84 -3.21 -17.30
CA PHE A 868 40.33 -4.25 -18.19
C PHE A 868 39.16 -3.73 -19.03
N LEU A 869 38.97 -4.30 -20.21
CA LEU A 869 37.79 -4.07 -21.04
C LEU A 869 36.68 -5.03 -20.61
N ASN A 870 35.42 -4.57 -20.59
CA ASN A 870 34.31 -5.45 -20.27
C ASN A 870 34.02 -6.41 -21.45
N GLU A 871 34.55 -7.63 -21.37
CA GLU A 871 34.28 -8.71 -22.33
C GLU A 871 33.11 -9.61 -21.90
N GLY A 872 32.29 -9.16 -20.93
CA GLY A 872 31.19 -9.92 -20.35
C GLY A 872 31.65 -10.80 -19.19
N VAL A 873 32.68 -11.62 -19.38
CA VAL A 873 33.32 -12.42 -18.32
C VAL A 873 34.84 -12.22 -18.36
N ASN A 874 35.39 -11.60 -17.32
CA ASN A 874 36.81 -11.31 -17.19
C ASN A 874 37.46 -12.21 -16.15
N GLU A 875 38.47 -13.00 -16.52
CA GLU A 875 39.19 -13.83 -15.56
C GLU A 875 40.30 -13.03 -14.87
N ILE A 876 40.29 -13.03 -13.54
CA ILE A 876 41.25 -12.33 -12.69
C ILE A 876 42.01 -13.35 -11.87
N ASP A 877 43.32 -13.36 -12.05
CA ASP A 877 44.23 -14.11 -11.21
C ASP A 877 44.36 -13.45 -9.81
N ILE A 878 44.21 -14.23 -8.75
CA ILE A 878 44.34 -13.79 -7.35
C ILE A 878 45.32 -14.65 -6.53
N HIS A 879 46.18 -15.44 -7.19
CA HIS A 879 47.09 -16.36 -6.49
C HIS A 879 48.07 -15.67 -5.54
N GLU A 880 48.45 -14.42 -5.83
CA GLU A 880 49.39 -13.62 -5.03
C GLU A 880 48.77 -13.06 -3.74
N LEU A 881 47.45 -13.12 -3.58
CA LEU A 881 46.77 -12.67 -2.37
C LEU A 881 46.90 -13.71 -1.26
N ALA A 882 47.22 -13.25 -0.05
CA ALA A 882 47.15 -14.09 1.14
C ALA A 882 45.71 -14.53 1.41
N SER A 883 45.51 -15.61 2.16
CA SER A 883 44.16 -16.04 2.57
C SER A 883 43.53 -15.00 3.48
N GLY A 884 42.27 -14.66 3.23
CA GLY A 884 41.58 -13.59 3.92
C GLY A 884 40.38 -13.01 3.18
N ILE A 885 39.80 -11.97 3.77
CA ILE A 885 38.68 -11.22 3.19
C ILE A 885 39.22 -9.94 2.56
N TYR A 886 38.82 -9.71 1.31
CA TYR A 886 39.15 -8.53 0.51
C TYR A 886 37.88 -7.85 0.01
N PHE A 887 37.99 -6.59 -0.38
CA PHE A 887 36.98 -5.86 -1.13
C PHE A 887 37.49 -5.57 -2.53
N VAL A 888 36.71 -5.93 -3.53
CA VAL A 888 36.96 -5.61 -4.93
C VAL A 888 36.14 -4.37 -5.26
N ARG A 889 36.81 -3.26 -5.52
CA ARG A 889 36.21 -2.01 -6.01
C ARG A 889 36.40 -1.90 -7.51
N ILE A 890 35.37 -1.45 -8.20
CA ILE A 890 35.39 -1.24 -9.64
C ILE A 890 35.02 0.21 -9.91
N TYR A 891 35.81 0.84 -10.76
CA TYR A 891 35.68 2.23 -11.17
C TYR A 891 35.42 2.30 -12.67
N HIS A 892 34.55 3.22 -13.05
CA HIS A 892 34.29 3.60 -14.43
C HIS A 892 34.48 5.11 -14.55
N ASN A 893 35.38 5.56 -15.42
CA ASN A 893 35.75 6.98 -15.56
C ASN A 893 36.09 7.65 -14.22
N ASP A 894 36.90 6.99 -13.38
CA ASP A 894 37.34 7.41 -12.04
C ASP A 894 36.23 7.53 -10.96
N ASP A 895 34.97 7.25 -11.28
CA ASP A 895 33.89 7.15 -10.28
C ASP A 895 33.78 5.73 -9.70
N PRO A 896 33.83 5.56 -8.36
CA PRO A 896 33.67 4.25 -7.72
C PRO A 896 32.25 3.75 -7.95
N THR A 897 32.11 2.72 -8.78
CA THR A 897 30.80 2.28 -9.25
C THR A 897 30.22 1.20 -8.35
N ILE A 898 31.06 0.30 -7.79
CA ILE A 898 30.63 -0.90 -7.04
C ILE A 898 31.73 -1.39 -6.09
N SER A 899 31.36 -2.02 -4.95
CA SER A 899 32.27 -2.73 -4.04
C SER A 899 31.72 -4.11 -3.66
N ILE A 900 32.48 -5.19 -3.91
CA ILE A 900 32.07 -6.58 -3.64
C ILE A 900 33.08 -7.30 -2.75
N LYS A 901 32.58 -8.15 -1.84
CA LYS A 901 33.41 -8.98 -0.96
C LYS A 901 34.03 -10.15 -1.75
N LEU A 902 35.35 -10.34 -1.63
CA LEU A 902 36.09 -11.50 -2.09
C LEU A 902 36.63 -12.30 -0.89
N VAL A 903 36.44 -13.61 -0.88
CA VAL A 903 37.01 -14.53 0.11
C VAL A 903 38.08 -15.37 -0.58
N LYS A 904 39.35 -15.15 -0.21
CA LYS A 904 40.50 -15.95 -0.65
C LYS A 904 40.78 -17.04 0.37
N THR A 905 40.76 -18.30 -0.07
CA THR A 905 41.09 -19.47 0.76
C THR A 905 42.51 -19.99 0.49
N GLU A 906 43.06 -20.76 1.42
CA GLU A 906 44.37 -21.42 1.22
C GLU A 906 44.25 -22.48 0.11
N ASN A 907 45.35 -22.67 -0.62
CA ASN A 907 45.43 -23.71 -1.67
C ASN A 907 45.28 -25.11 -1.10
#